data_AF-A0A969Y8Z6-F1
#
_entry.id   AF-A0A969Y8Z6-F1
#
_cell.length_a   1.000
_cell.length_b   1.000
_cell.length_c   1.000
_cell.angle_alpha   90.00
_cell.angle_beta   90.00
_cell.angle_gamma   90.00
#
_symmetry.space_group_name_H-M   'P 1'
#
loop_
_entity.id
_entity.type
_entity.pdbx_description
1 polymer ?
#
loop_
_entity_poly.entity_id
_entity_poly.type
_entity_poly.pdbx_seq_one_letter_code
_entity_poly.pdbx_strand_id
1 'polypeptide(L)'
;MLSLLAAVEAGQKAGTGEAISRLQATRPGALALVGPGKARAVTKARPGGSLGCRVKPELFERFARQGRIGPQRAGPPSGLERQPLPPAVRLHDLLDGVKDQGRRGTCVAFASVALKEFLHGTPALFSEQFLYWACKELDGYDGSGTYLHTGMNVLGLYGVCRSNTWPYNPEPIEHNESQKPPPPGAIEEARGYRVIDCRMVEPSLVEQYKRVLAGDDQVSGMPVVFGVLVFDSWFMSAETHRTGKITLPLPGETPIGGHAMCVVGYVDDVEVPGGGYFIVRNSWGNEWAPESPEAAGHALVPYAYVESYALEAFTGPAIRVSGAPTNGDAAFRRYLRKLPDKSPDSERRDIEKRLLPPGKTVLCHPLAPQEFMEDTEGNRQRFKEADFTWTSATRQRVWFPNMQLIPADLKARLDAAAVLKQRFSSTLDENLISAAGTPFPQVRVPGWFKWLPYEWEPKIKGVSVLADLTDLFVDRMRTEIGCVPREVPLPAESRQRLSEFNVMKVYAVEGFALTAHVVVAFVNALRFQPETMPQWVGFDQRLTFLVQTLYAEWLRDRRQARPPFTFFTIGTADPLPEGTMPVASSDHWIVFSSCSGPKQPWESRIPPRIPDRKSLRDFSDRLLPESRRDRVARIKTIVDDLLATDGGNVTVDKVVKRSRLFVKPSGYRRASVRDGFLCLQDQGPDDYRLRRTQEGLIAIARPNKGEPITITAASFQRRFLRRHALRILSSAVGVSVSMSSVPLKSWFEQKVGLPGYCITAVGILIAYFGSLIQSAINRRADQDKEE
;
A
#
# COMPACT_ATOMS: atom_id res chain seq x y z
N MET A 1 18.91 54.29 -10.40
CA MET A 1 19.11 52.87 -10.06
C MET A 1 20.34 52.29 -10.76
N LEU A 2 20.44 52.41 -12.09
CA LEU A 2 21.64 52.02 -12.85
C LEU A 2 22.93 52.75 -12.41
N SER A 3 22.84 54.02 -12.05
CA SER A 3 23.97 54.78 -11.48
C SER A 3 24.36 54.34 -10.06
N LEU A 4 23.44 53.71 -9.32
CA LEU A 4 23.68 53.17 -7.99
C LEU A 4 24.40 51.81 -8.09
N LEU A 5 24.00 51.00 -9.07
CA LEU A 5 24.64 49.73 -9.41
C LEU A 5 26.08 49.93 -9.90
N ALA A 6 26.32 50.92 -10.78
CA ALA A 6 27.66 51.25 -11.24
C ALA A 6 28.59 51.75 -10.11
N ALA A 7 28.03 52.45 -9.11
CA ALA A 7 28.80 52.91 -7.95
C ALA A 7 29.13 51.77 -6.97
N VAL A 8 28.24 50.78 -6.84
CA VAL A 8 28.45 49.57 -6.02
C VAL A 8 29.48 48.65 -6.68
N GLU A 9 29.44 48.48 -8.00
CA GLU A 9 30.47 47.73 -8.75
C GLU A 9 31.85 48.41 -8.67
N ALA A 10 31.91 49.74 -8.76
CA ALA A 10 33.15 50.49 -8.59
C ALA A 10 33.70 50.40 -7.15
N GLY A 11 32.81 50.34 -6.15
CA GLY A 11 33.16 50.21 -4.73
C GLY A 11 33.67 48.81 -4.34
N GLN A 12 33.19 47.75 -4.99
CA GLN A 12 33.66 46.38 -4.75
C GLN A 12 35.10 46.15 -5.23
N LYS A 13 35.62 46.96 -6.17
CA LYS A 13 36.99 46.84 -6.68
C LYS A 13 38.06 47.65 -5.90
N ALA A 14 37.69 48.62 -5.07
CA ALA A 14 38.64 49.60 -4.51
C ALA A 14 38.86 49.52 -2.98
N GLY A 15 38.26 48.57 -2.27
CA GLY A 15 38.32 48.54 -0.82
C GLY A 15 37.35 49.53 -0.18
N THR A 16 36.68 49.09 0.87
CA THR A 16 35.44 49.65 1.44
C THR A 16 35.53 51.10 1.97
N GLY A 17 36.73 51.65 2.15
CA GLY A 17 36.93 53.00 2.69
C GLY A 17 36.69 54.12 1.67
N GLU A 18 37.15 53.96 0.42
CA GLU A 18 37.15 55.05 -0.56
C GLU A 18 35.77 55.28 -1.21
N ALA A 19 34.96 54.21 -1.29
CA ALA A 19 33.60 54.24 -1.82
C ALA A 19 32.64 55.07 -0.93
N ILE A 20 32.83 55.04 0.39
CA ILE A 20 32.02 55.77 1.36
C ILE A 20 32.31 57.28 1.28
N SER A 21 33.58 57.68 1.13
CA SER A 21 33.96 59.08 0.97
C SER A 21 33.45 59.70 -0.33
N ARG A 22 33.38 58.92 -1.44
CA ARG A 22 32.77 59.39 -2.70
C ARG A 22 31.23 59.48 -2.64
N LEU A 23 30.58 58.62 -1.87
CA LEU A 23 29.14 58.70 -1.57
C LEU A 23 28.80 59.92 -0.70
N GLN A 24 29.65 60.26 0.27
CA GLN A 24 29.51 61.48 1.09
C GLN A 24 29.64 62.76 0.25
N ALA A 25 30.48 62.76 -0.79
CA ALA A 25 30.69 63.92 -1.67
C ALA A 25 29.56 64.15 -2.69
N THR A 26 28.82 63.10 -3.09
CA THR A 26 27.88 63.17 -4.22
C THR A 26 26.41 63.34 -3.83
N ARG A 27 25.99 62.94 -2.62
CA ARG A 27 24.61 63.18 -2.12
C ARG A 27 24.55 63.30 -0.58
N PRO A 28 24.70 64.50 0.00
CA PRO A 28 24.70 64.72 1.45
C PRO A 28 23.38 64.33 2.14
N GLY A 29 22.25 64.32 1.41
CA GLY A 29 20.92 64.09 1.97
C GLY A 29 20.49 62.63 2.13
N ALA A 30 21.20 61.65 1.54
CA ALA A 30 20.78 60.24 1.58
C ALA A 30 21.02 59.58 2.96
N LEU A 31 21.92 60.13 3.77
CA LEU A 31 22.24 59.63 5.11
C LEU A 31 21.49 60.34 6.24
N ALA A 32 20.75 61.43 5.95
CA ALA A 32 19.96 62.15 6.96
C ALA A 32 18.70 61.38 7.43
N LEU A 33 18.31 60.31 6.73
CA LEU A 33 17.14 59.48 7.04
C LEU A 33 17.43 58.32 8.00
N VAL A 34 18.69 58.06 8.33
CA VAL A 34 19.09 56.96 9.20
C VAL A 34 19.71 57.54 10.46
N GLY A 35 18.88 57.75 11.48
CA GLY A 35 19.36 58.22 12.78
C GLY A 35 20.49 57.34 13.34
N PRO A 36 21.40 57.88 14.17
CA PRO A 36 22.64 57.22 14.56
C PRO A 36 22.46 55.83 15.22
N GLY A 37 21.29 55.58 15.83
CA GLY A 37 20.93 54.24 16.35
C GLY A 37 20.68 53.19 15.25
N LYS A 38 20.06 53.57 14.13
CA LYS A 38 19.77 52.67 13.00
C LYS A 38 21.02 52.40 12.14
N ALA A 39 21.93 53.37 12.02
CA ALA A 39 23.21 53.17 11.35
C ALA A 39 24.10 52.14 12.07
N ARG A 40 24.01 52.07 13.41
CA ARG A 40 24.74 51.10 14.24
C ARG A 40 24.17 49.67 14.11
N ALA A 41 22.86 49.52 13.91
CA ALA A 41 22.19 48.24 13.66
C ALA A 41 22.51 47.67 12.26
N VAL A 42 22.69 48.53 11.27
CA VAL A 42 23.07 48.14 9.89
C VAL A 42 24.55 47.76 9.78
N THR A 43 25.43 48.36 10.58
CA THR A 43 26.90 48.16 10.50
C THR A 43 27.45 47.07 11.43
N LYS A 44 26.64 46.55 12.36
CA LYS A 44 27.05 45.52 13.34
C LYS A 44 26.00 44.43 13.54
N ALA A 45 25.29 43.99 12.49
CA ALA A 45 24.57 42.72 12.59
C ALA A 45 25.59 41.65 12.98
N ARG A 46 25.38 40.95 14.11
CA ARG A 46 26.24 39.82 14.48
C ARG A 46 26.18 38.82 13.32
N PRO A 47 27.31 38.29 12.83
CA PRO A 47 27.25 37.18 11.90
C PRO A 47 26.47 36.05 12.59
N GLY A 48 25.52 35.45 11.88
CA GLY A 48 24.77 34.30 12.40
C GLY A 48 25.71 33.13 12.68
N GLY A 49 25.21 32.09 13.35
CA GLY A 49 25.98 30.87 13.55
C GLY A 49 26.44 30.26 12.22
N SER A 50 27.44 29.39 12.26
CA SER A 50 28.02 28.84 11.02
C SER A 50 27.03 27.95 10.26
N LEU A 51 27.01 28.06 8.94
CA LEU A 51 26.19 27.20 8.07
C LEU A 51 26.71 25.76 8.08
N GLY A 52 25.78 24.80 8.01
CA GLY A 52 26.07 23.36 8.04
C GLY A 52 26.99 22.92 6.91
N CYS A 53 26.67 23.32 5.67
CA CYS A 53 27.51 23.02 4.50
C CYS A 53 27.67 24.29 3.64
N ARG A 54 28.90 24.71 3.34
CA ARG A 54 29.15 25.74 2.29
C ARG A 54 29.04 25.08 0.92
N VAL A 55 28.15 25.56 0.07
CA VAL A 55 27.96 24.98 -1.28
C VAL A 55 29.06 25.53 -2.19
N LYS A 56 29.92 24.64 -2.72
CA LYS A 56 30.83 25.02 -3.80
C LYS A 56 30.00 25.27 -5.08
N PRO A 57 30.19 26.39 -5.80
CA PRO A 57 29.42 26.74 -7.00
C PRO A 57 29.36 25.61 -8.06
N GLU A 58 30.46 24.89 -8.24
CA GLU A 58 30.59 23.75 -9.16
C GLU A 58 29.66 22.57 -8.79
N LEU A 59 29.47 22.35 -7.48
CA LEU A 59 28.62 21.27 -6.96
C LEU A 59 27.14 21.61 -7.15
N PHE A 60 26.79 22.90 -7.00
CA PHE A 60 25.45 23.42 -7.25
C PHE A 60 25.05 23.25 -8.72
N GLU A 61 25.91 23.64 -9.65
CA GLU A 61 25.66 23.43 -11.09
C GLU A 61 25.50 21.95 -11.44
N ARG A 62 26.23 21.06 -10.76
CA ARG A 62 26.08 19.61 -10.94
C ARG A 62 24.72 19.11 -10.46
N PHE A 63 24.23 19.59 -9.32
CA PHE A 63 22.92 19.22 -8.79
C PHE A 63 21.76 19.81 -9.60
N ALA A 64 21.89 21.05 -10.07
CA ALA A 64 20.94 21.66 -11.00
C ALA A 64 20.85 20.86 -12.32
N ARG A 65 22.01 20.47 -12.90
CA ARG A 65 22.05 19.62 -14.11
C ARG A 65 21.47 18.22 -13.92
N GLN A 66 21.49 17.69 -12.69
CA GLN A 66 20.90 16.39 -12.36
C GLN A 66 19.39 16.47 -12.06
N GLY A 67 18.75 17.63 -12.22
CA GLY A 67 17.33 17.83 -11.91
C GLY A 67 17.00 17.71 -10.42
N ARG A 68 18.02 17.83 -9.55
CA ARG A 68 17.86 17.82 -8.07
C ARG A 68 17.59 19.22 -7.50
N ILE A 69 17.70 20.23 -8.34
CA ILE A 69 17.28 21.61 -8.09
C ILE A 69 16.52 22.02 -9.35
N GLY A 70 15.19 21.94 -9.30
CA GLY A 70 14.30 22.11 -10.45
C GLY A 70 12.84 22.25 -10.01
N PRO A 71 11.97 22.84 -10.85
CA PRO A 71 10.63 23.24 -10.46
C PRO A 71 9.68 22.04 -10.30
N GLN A 72 8.75 22.20 -9.35
CA GLN A 72 7.50 21.47 -9.13
C GLN A 72 7.46 20.01 -9.61
N ARG A 73 7.56 19.07 -8.66
CA ARG A 73 6.72 17.87 -8.77
C ARG A 73 5.27 18.34 -8.63
N ALA A 74 4.48 18.10 -9.67
CA ALA A 74 3.02 18.24 -9.60
C ALA A 74 2.55 17.62 -8.28
N GLY A 75 1.77 18.39 -7.53
CA GLY A 75 1.29 18.03 -6.21
C GLY A 75 0.72 16.60 -6.17
N PRO A 76 0.60 16.02 -4.98
CA PRO A 76 0.17 14.64 -4.84
C PRO A 76 -1.18 14.43 -5.53
N PRO A 77 -1.47 13.21 -6.01
CA PRO A 77 -2.78 12.88 -6.55
C PRO A 77 -3.86 13.34 -5.57
N SER A 78 -4.85 14.06 -6.10
CA SER A 78 -6.04 14.56 -5.42
C SER A 78 -6.43 13.68 -4.22
N GLY A 79 -6.21 14.20 -3.01
CA GLY A 79 -6.41 13.40 -1.80
C GLY A 79 -6.08 14.05 -0.47
N LEU A 80 -5.27 15.13 -0.45
CA LEU A 80 -4.94 15.82 0.80
C LEU A 80 -6.02 16.82 1.26
N GLU A 81 -6.89 17.36 0.40
CA GLU A 81 -7.84 18.45 0.71
C GLU A 81 -9.00 18.14 1.70
N ARG A 82 -9.01 17.00 2.42
CA ARG A 82 -10.26 16.53 3.07
C ARG A 82 -10.67 17.23 4.36
N GLN A 83 -9.82 18.08 4.96
CA GLN A 83 -10.19 18.87 6.13
C GLN A 83 -9.58 20.28 6.06
N PRO A 84 -10.34 21.32 6.46
CA PRO A 84 -9.82 22.67 6.57
C PRO A 84 -8.75 22.72 7.65
N LEU A 85 -7.55 23.17 7.27
CA LEU A 85 -6.47 23.39 8.22
C LEU A 85 -6.73 24.66 9.04
N PRO A 86 -6.35 24.70 10.33
CA PRO A 86 -6.38 25.94 11.07
C PRO A 86 -5.46 26.96 10.39
N PRO A 87 -5.80 28.26 10.41
CA PRO A 87 -5.00 29.29 9.74
C PRO A 87 -3.64 29.50 10.40
N ALA A 88 -3.44 29.02 11.63
CA ALA A 88 -2.15 29.01 12.29
C ALA A 88 -2.01 27.83 13.25
N VAL A 89 -0.79 27.33 13.40
CA VAL A 89 -0.40 26.31 14.39
C VAL A 89 0.91 26.74 15.02
N ARG A 90 1.01 26.63 16.36
CA ARG A 90 2.19 26.97 17.14
C ARG A 90 2.53 25.82 18.07
N LEU A 91 3.62 25.12 17.76
CA LEU A 91 4.18 24.05 18.60
C LEU A 91 5.44 24.52 19.35
N HIS A 92 5.94 25.73 19.05
CA HIS A 92 7.15 26.25 19.68
C HIS A 92 7.00 26.44 21.20
N ASP A 93 5.77 26.64 21.69
CA ASP A 93 5.45 26.70 23.13
C ASP A 93 5.74 25.39 23.88
N LEU A 94 5.88 24.27 23.17
CA LEU A 94 6.17 22.94 23.72
C LEU A 94 7.69 22.63 23.73
N LEU A 95 8.51 23.61 23.36
CA LEU A 95 9.96 23.50 23.31
C LEU A 95 10.59 24.62 24.16
N ASP A 96 11.77 24.36 24.73
CA ASP A 96 12.52 25.36 25.51
C ASP A 96 13.07 26.49 24.63
N GLY A 97 13.75 27.48 25.23
CA GLY A 97 14.46 28.52 24.48
C GLY A 97 15.41 27.97 23.40
N VAL A 98 15.64 28.76 22.35
CA VAL A 98 16.48 28.37 21.22
C VAL A 98 17.93 28.22 21.68
N LYS A 99 18.52 27.05 21.42
CA LYS A 99 19.91 26.74 21.73
C LYS A 99 20.85 27.34 20.67
N ASP A 100 22.13 27.45 21.00
CA ASP A 100 23.14 28.03 20.11
C ASP A 100 24.20 27.00 19.71
N GLN A 101 24.31 26.75 18.41
CA GLN A 101 25.31 25.87 17.82
C GLN A 101 26.72 26.49 17.81
N GLY A 102 26.82 27.81 17.99
CA GLY A 102 28.06 28.56 17.95
C GLY A 102 28.72 28.54 16.57
N ARG A 103 30.03 28.27 16.57
CA ARG A 103 30.90 28.44 15.39
C ARG A 103 31.10 27.15 14.58
N ARG A 104 30.29 26.12 14.86
CA ARG A 104 30.38 24.79 14.22
C ARG A 104 29.15 24.47 13.40
N GLY A 105 29.34 23.76 12.27
CA GLY A 105 28.24 23.35 11.38
C GLY A 105 27.46 22.15 11.91
N THR A 106 26.90 22.26 13.10
CA THR A 106 26.16 21.19 13.81
C THR A 106 24.64 21.35 13.69
N CYS A 107 24.15 22.24 12.82
CA CYS A 107 22.73 22.57 12.65
C CYS A 107 21.80 21.35 12.52
N VAL A 108 22.25 20.29 11.82
CA VAL A 108 21.48 19.04 11.70
C VAL A 108 21.25 18.38 13.06
N ALA A 109 22.27 18.36 13.93
CA ALA A 109 22.14 17.79 15.26
C ALA A 109 21.15 18.62 16.11
N PHE A 110 21.24 19.95 16.05
CA PHE A 110 20.32 20.84 16.77
C PHE A 110 18.86 20.69 16.29
N ALA A 111 18.64 20.69 14.98
CA ALA A 111 17.31 20.48 14.42
C ALA A 111 16.73 19.11 14.82
N SER A 112 17.54 18.06 14.71
CA SER A 112 17.12 16.68 15.00
C SER A 112 16.89 16.45 16.50
N VAL A 113 17.72 17.04 17.37
CA VAL A 113 17.52 17.00 18.83
C VAL A 113 16.24 17.74 19.22
N ALA A 114 15.93 18.88 18.61
CA ALA A 114 14.67 19.59 18.90
C ALA A 114 13.45 18.70 18.61
N LEU A 115 13.44 17.96 17.49
CA LEU A 115 12.40 16.97 17.21
C LEU A 115 12.38 15.84 18.25
N LYS A 116 13.55 15.33 18.65
CA LYS A 116 13.65 14.27 19.67
C LYS A 116 13.15 14.73 21.04
N GLU A 117 13.45 15.95 21.45
CA GLU A 117 12.97 16.56 22.69
C GLU A 117 11.44 16.72 22.66
N PHE A 118 10.90 17.18 21.53
CA PHE A 118 9.45 17.22 21.32
C PHE A 118 8.81 15.83 21.48
N LEU A 119 9.39 14.80 20.83
CA LEU A 119 8.90 13.42 20.90
C LEU A 119 8.96 12.83 22.31
N HIS A 120 9.92 13.26 23.12
CA HIS A 120 10.07 12.81 24.49
C HIS A 120 9.18 13.58 25.47
N GLY A 121 8.81 14.82 25.14
CA GLY A 121 8.08 15.72 26.03
C GLY A 121 8.94 16.29 27.17
N THR A 122 10.27 16.22 27.06
CA THR A 122 11.20 16.86 28.01
C THR A 122 12.16 17.74 27.22
N PRO A 123 11.95 19.07 27.25
CA PRO A 123 12.85 20.02 26.64
C PRO A 123 14.27 19.96 27.21
N ALA A 124 15.25 20.35 26.39
CA ALA A 124 16.67 20.50 26.76
C ALA A 124 17.36 19.26 27.37
N LEU A 125 16.82 18.06 27.13
CA LEU A 125 17.31 16.82 27.74
C LEU A 125 18.49 16.19 26.99
N PHE A 126 18.57 16.33 25.67
CA PHE A 126 19.43 15.48 24.83
C PHE A 126 20.66 16.20 24.27
N SER A 127 21.76 15.44 24.10
CA SER A 127 23.06 15.97 23.67
C SER A 127 23.16 16.10 22.15
N GLU A 128 23.21 17.35 21.66
CA GLU A 128 23.57 17.66 20.28
C GLU A 128 24.99 17.21 19.95
N GLN A 129 25.89 17.27 20.93
CA GLN A 129 27.29 16.84 20.77
C GLN A 129 27.39 15.36 20.46
N PHE A 130 26.68 14.51 21.22
CA PHE A 130 26.63 13.08 20.96
C PHE A 130 26.04 12.79 19.59
N LEU A 131 24.90 13.42 19.26
CA LEU A 131 24.25 13.17 17.97
C LEU A 131 25.15 13.57 16.81
N TYR A 132 25.83 14.72 16.89
CA TYR A 132 26.77 15.15 15.86
C TYR A 132 27.97 14.21 15.74
N TRP A 133 28.59 13.83 16.86
CA TRP A 133 29.68 12.84 16.86
C TRP A 133 29.25 11.54 16.17
N ALA A 134 28.09 10.99 16.53
CA ALA A 134 27.59 9.75 15.94
C ALA A 134 27.23 9.90 14.45
N CYS A 135 26.82 11.08 13.99
CA CYS A 135 26.68 11.36 12.55
C CYS A 135 28.03 11.25 11.84
N LYS A 136 29.10 11.76 12.45
CA LYS A 136 30.46 11.68 11.90
C LYS A 136 31.02 10.27 11.84
N GLU A 137 30.72 9.46 12.85
CA GLU A 137 31.06 8.04 12.81
C GLU A 137 30.29 7.29 11.71
N LEU A 138 29.04 7.70 11.42
CA LEU A 138 28.21 7.05 10.42
C LEU A 138 28.52 7.49 8.99
N ASP A 139 28.75 8.79 8.74
CA ASP A 139 29.00 9.32 7.40
C ASP A 139 30.48 9.34 7.00
N GLY A 140 31.39 9.26 7.99
CA GLY A 140 32.84 9.27 7.77
C GLY A 140 33.39 10.58 7.22
N TYR A 141 32.62 11.67 7.23
CA TYR A 141 33.02 12.97 6.69
C TYR A 141 33.75 13.80 7.75
N ASP A 142 35.01 14.12 7.47
CA ASP A 142 35.93 14.83 8.37
C ASP A 142 35.71 16.35 8.46
N GLY A 143 34.98 16.95 7.52
CA GLY A 143 34.67 18.38 7.50
C GLY A 143 33.42 18.78 8.30
N SER A 144 33.19 20.08 8.47
CA SER A 144 31.99 20.62 9.13
C SER A 144 30.71 20.27 8.35
N GLY A 145 29.60 20.05 9.07
CA GLY A 145 28.30 19.66 8.48
C GLY A 145 28.02 18.17 8.46
N THR A 146 26.76 17.79 8.28
CA THR A 146 26.33 16.43 7.93
C THR A 146 24.99 16.53 7.19
N TYR A 147 24.38 15.41 6.81
CA TYR A 147 23.09 15.37 6.12
C TYR A 147 21.95 15.08 7.10
N LEU A 148 20.76 15.62 6.81
CA LEU A 148 19.60 15.44 7.68
C LEU A 148 19.18 13.97 7.78
N HIS A 149 19.18 13.24 6.65
CA HIS A 149 18.96 11.79 6.67
C HIS A 149 19.99 11.02 7.53
N THR A 150 21.24 11.47 7.60
CA THR A 150 22.24 10.88 8.52
C THR A 150 21.83 11.10 9.97
N GLY A 151 21.47 12.33 10.34
CA GLY A 151 20.97 12.66 11.67
C GLY A 151 19.78 11.81 12.10
N MET A 152 18.79 11.67 11.21
CA MET A 152 17.61 10.84 11.46
C MET A 152 17.96 9.35 11.59
N ASN A 153 18.86 8.83 10.75
CA ASN A 153 19.33 7.45 10.84
C ASN A 153 20.09 7.17 12.15
N VAL A 154 20.91 8.12 12.61
CA VAL A 154 21.62 7.99 13.89
C VAL A 154 20.65 7.94 15.06
N LEU A 155 19.61 8.79 15.07
CA LEU A 155 18.57 8.73 16.09
C LEU A 155 17.86 7.36 16.14
N GLY A 156 17.69 6.68 15.00
CA GLY A 156 17.13 5.33 14.96
C GLY A 156 18.11 4.24 15.39
N LEU A 157 19.36 4.28 14.88
CA LEU A 157 20.36 3.22 15.08
C LEU A 157 21.07 3.31 16.44
N TYR A 158 21.47 4.51 16.84
CA TYR A 158 22.25 4.76 18.04
C TYR A 158 21.41 5.40 19.15
N GLY A 159 20.46 6.27 18.78
CA GLY A 159 19.74 7.12 19.72
C GLY A 159 20.57 8.35 20.10
N VAL A 160 20.34 8.91 21.28
CA VAL A 160 21.05 10.10 21.77
C VAL A 160 21.16 10.09 23.29
N CYS A 161 22.34 10.43 23.83
CA CYS A 161 22.53 10.51 25.29
C CYS A 161 22.02 11.84 25.86
N ARG A 162 22.01 11.99 27.19
CA ARG A 162 21.59 13.24 27.84
C ARG A 162 22.64 14.34 27.68
N SER A 163 22.23 15.60 27.62
CA SER A 163 23.15 16.75 27.54
C SER A 163 24.12 16.80 28.72
N ASN A 164 23.73 16.31 29.90
CA ASN A 164 24.62 16.21 31.06
C ASN A 164 25.72 15.15 30.90
N THR A 165 25.46 14.10 30.14
CA THR A 165 26.42 13.03 29.88
C THR A 165 27.48 13.48 28.89
N TRP A 166 27.08 14.25 27.86
CA TRP A 166 28.03 14.91 26.97
C TRP A 166 27.58 16.33 26.65
N PRO A 167 28.09 17.33 27.40
CA PRO A 167 27.78 18.73 27.15
C PRO A 167 28.24 19.20 25.78
N TYR A 168 27.48 20.12 25.19
CA TYR A 168 27.82 20.72 23.90
C TYR A 168 28.97 21.72 24.02
N ASN A 169 29.96 21.60 23.13
CA ASN A 169 31.03 22.57 22.98
C ASN A 169 30.85 23.36 21.67
N PRO A 170 30.60 24.67 21.74
CA PRO A 170 30.33 25.50 20.56
C PRO A 170 31.58 25.85 19.75
N GLU A 171 32.78 25.59 20.28
CA GLU A 171 34.04 25.94 19.62
C GLU A 171 34.62 24.78 18.80
N PRO A 172 35.11 25.04 17.57
CA PRO A 172 35.77 24.02 16.77
C PRO A 172 37.09 23.57 17.41
N ILE A 173 37.42 22.29 17.24
CA ILE A 173 38.72 21.73 17.65
C ILE A 173 39.45 21.31 16.38
N GLU A 174 40.66 21.83 16.19
CA GLU A 174 41.48 21.53 15.01
C GLU A 174 41.68 20.01 14.88
N HIS A 175 41.46 19.48 13.68
CA HIS A 175 41.51 18.05 13.36
C HIS A 175 40.58 17.14 14.17
N ASN A 176 39.60 17.70 14.89
CA ASN A 176 38.64 16.94 15.68
C ASN A 176 37.23 17.55 15.62
N GLU A 177 36.66 17.60 14.41
CA GLU A 177 35.33 18.18 14.19
C GLU A 177 34.23 17.45 14.97
N SER A 178 34.33 16.12 15.10
CA SER A 178 33.38 15.30 15.87
C SER A 178 33.60 15.40 17.39
N GLN A 179 34.72 15.98 17.82
CA GLN A 179 35.19 16.06 19.20
C GLN A 179 35.28 14.70 19.91
N LYS A 180 35.65 13.66 19.17
CA LYS A 180 35.86 12.30 19.71
C LYS A 180 37.01 12.26 20.75
N PRO A 181 37.02 11.27 21.65
CA PRO A 181 36.04 10.19 21.84
C PRO A 181 34.83 10.58 22.72
N PRO A 182 33.72 9.82 22.67
CA PRO A 182 32.62 9.96 23.61
C PRO A 182 33.03 9.72 25.07
N PRO A 183 32.45 10.43 26.04
CA PRO A 183 32.55 10.10 27.45
C PRO A 183 32.10 8.65 27.71
N PRO A 184 32.70 7.95 28.69
CA PRO A 184 32.29 6.61 29.06
C PRO A 184 30.79 6.53 29.39
N GLY A 185 30.11 5.51 28.86
CA GLY A 185 28.67 5.30 29.09
C GLY A 185 27.72 6.09 28.19
N ALA A 186 28.22 7.04 27.38
CA ALA A 186 27.37 7.85 26.51
C ALA A 186 26.68 7.02 25.42
N ILE A 187 27.39 6.05 24.84
CA ILE A 187 26.83 5.16 23.79
C ILE A 187 25.77 4.24 24.40
N GLU A 188 26.04 3.68 25.58
CA GLU A 188 25.11 2.82 26.31
C GLU A 188 23.83 3.56 26.68
N GLU A 189 23.96 4.79 27.20
CA GLU A 189 22.82 5.64 27.53
C GLU A 189 22.00 6.00 26.29
N ALA A 190 22.67 6.33 25.18
CA ALA A 190 21.99 6.72 23.93
C ALA A 190 21.03 5.65 23.40
N ARG A 191 21.37 4.36 23.57
CA ARG A 191 20.53 3.23 23.15
C ARG A 191 19.15 3.25 23.80
N GLY A 192 19.03 3.80 25.01
CA GLY A 192 17.76 3.96 25.72
C GLY A 192 16.82 5.01 25.12
N TYR A 193 17.34 5.89 24.26
CA TYR A 193 16.60 7.04 23.72
C TYR A 193 16.51 7.04 22.18
N ARG A 194 16.54 5.86 21.55
CA ARG A 194 16.31 5.72 20.11
C ARG A 194 14.94 6.26 19.68
N VAL A 195 14.87 6.70 18.43
CA VAL A 195 13.60 7.04 17.76
C VAL A 195 13.17 5.83 16.94
N ILE A 196 11.98 5.31 17.21
CA ILE A 196 11.50 4.04 16.63
C ILE A 196 11.18 4.18 15.14
N ASP A 197 10.66 5.33 14.72
CA ASP A 197 10.25 5.58 13.35
C ASP A 197 10.35 7.07 13.02
N CYS A 198 10.74 7.38 11.78
CA CYS A 198 10.87 8.73 11.25
C CYS A 198 10.35 8.69 9.81
N ARG A 199 9.52 9.66 9.45
CA ARG A 199 8.90 9.71 8.12
C ARG A 199 9.40 10.92 7.35
N MET A 200 9.56 10.73 6.05
CA MET A 200 9.90 11.80 5.13
C MET A 200 8.67 12.69 4.88
N VAL A 201 8.90 14.00 4.83
CA VAL A 201 7.95 15.01 4.36
C VAL A 201 8.43 15.47 2.99
N GLU A 202 7.53 15.59 2.00
CA GLU A 202 7.93 16.08 0.68
C GLU A 202 8.43 17.53 0.80
N PRO A 203 9.72 17.81 0.56
CA PRO A 203 10.31 19.10 0.94
C PRO A 203 9.66 20.30 0.25
N SER A 204 9.20 20.13 -0.98
CA SER A 204 8.58 21.19 -1.77
C SER A 204 7.06 21.30 -1.58
N LEU A 205 6.44 20.56 -0.65
CA LEU A 205 4.97 20.51 -0.51
C LEU A 205 4.50 21.15 0.80
N VAL A 206 4.25 22.47 0.75
CA VAL A 206 3.78 23.29 1.89
C VAL A 206 2.58 22.66 2.62
N GLU A 207 1.61 22.17 1.86
CA GLU A 207 0.39 21.57 2.42
C GLU A 207 0.69 20.34 3.30
N GLN A 208 1.72 19.56 2.98
CA GLN A 208 2.11 18.41 3.79
C GLN A 208 2.73 18.86 5.12
N TYR A 209 3.58 19.88 5.11
CA TYR A 209 4.12 20.47 6.34
C TYR A 209 2.99 20.95 7.25
N LYS A 210 2.04 21.71 6.71
CA LYS A 210 0.90 22.23 7.47
C LYS A 210 0.09 21.09 8.10
N ARG A 211 -0.17 20.01 7.36
CA ARG A 211 -0.86 18.82 7.89
C ARG A 211 -0.10 18.10 8.98
N VAL A 212 1.22 17.95 8.82
CA VAL A 212 2.06 17.35 9.85
C VAL A 212 2.07 18.19 11.13
N LEU A 213 2.19 19.52 10.98
CA LEU A 213 2.23 20.45 12.10
C LEU A 213 0.88 20.54 12.80
N ALA A 214 -0.23 20.60 12.06
CA ALA A 214 -1.58 20.65 12.62
C ALA A 214 -1.96 19.35 13.32
N GLY A 215 -1.49 18.21 12.80
CA GLY A 215 -2.03 16.92 13.19
C GLY A 215 -3.49 16.76 12.76
N ASP A 216 -4.18 15.81 13.36
CA ASP A 216 -5.62 15.62 13.24
C ASP A 216 -6.20 15.12 14.58
N ASP A 217 -7.49 14.76 14.60
CA ASP A 217 -8.17 14.28 15.79
C ASP A 217 -7.55 12.99 16.40
N GLN A 218 -6.73 12.26 15.63
CA GLN A 218 -6.11 11.01 16.05
C GLN A 218 -4.60 11.11 16.22
N VAL A 219 -3.96 12.13 15.64
CA VAL A 219 -2.50 12.29 15.59
C VAL A 219 -2.13 13.69 16.04
N SER A 220 -1.29 13.83 17.07
CA SER A 220 -0.81 15.15 17.49
C SER A 220 0.00 15.81 16.39
N GLY A 221 -0.08 17.13 16.33
CA GLY A 221 0.86 17.94 15.57
C GLY A 221 2.30 17.60 15.90
N MET A 222 3.15 17.56 14.88
CA MET A 222 4.55 17.17 15.00
C MET A 222 5.46 18.22 14.33
N PRO A 223 6.60 18.59 14.93
CA PRO A 223 7.61 19.39 14.25
C PRO A 223 8.17 18.69 13.00
N VAL A 224 8.64 19.48 12.04
CA VAL A 224 9.28 18.99 10.82
C VAL A 224 10.70 19.52 10.78
N VAL A 225 11.70 18.65 10.86
CA VAL A 225 13.09 19.04 10.61
C VAL A 225 13.32 19.10 9.11
N PHE A 226 13.99 20.13 8.63
CA PHE A 226 14.23 20.30 7.20
C PHE A 226 15.58 20.95 6.94
N GLY A 227 16.15 20.59 5.79
CA GLY A 227 17.33 21.24 5.22
C GLY A 227 16.91 22.21 4.13
N VAL A 228 17.48 23.41 4.13
CA VAL A 228 17.15 24.47 3.18
C VAL A 228 18.40 25.16 2.68
N LEU A 229 18.37 25.64 1.43
CA LEU A 229 19.42 26.50 0.89
C LEU A 229 19.37 27.90 1.54
N VAL A 230 20.54 28.49 1.73
CA VAL A 230 20.75 29.78 2.37
C VAL A 230 21.32 30.76 1.33
N PHE A 231 20.89 32.02 1.38
CA PHE A 231 21.27 33.09 0.45
C PHE A 231 21.69 34.33 1.25
N ASP A 232 22.50 35.21 0.66
CA ASP A 232 22.98 36.42 1.33
C ASP A 232 21.85 37.38 1.72
N SER A 233 20.79 37.44 0.93
CA SER A 233 19.59 38.27 1.13
C SER A 233 18.91 38.08 2.47
N TRP A 234 19.09 36.92 3.11
CA TRP A 234 18.69 36.70 4.49
C TRP A 234 19.88 36.53 5.43
N PHE A 235 20.93 35.82 5.03
CA PHE A 235 22.07 35.54 5.90
C PHE A 235 22.84 36.80 6.32
N MET A 236 22.96 37.79 5.43
CA MET A 236 23.63 39.07 5.65
C MET A 236 22.66 40.21 5.99
N SER A 237 21.36 39.94 6.11
CA SER A 237 20.34 40.97 6.33
C SER A 237 20.18 41.33 7.80
N ALA A 238 20.54 42.57 8.16
CA ALA A 238 20.33 43.08 9.52
C ALA A 238 18.86 42.99 9.97
N GLU A 239 17.92 43.18 9.06
CA GLU A 239 16.49 43.09 9.35
C GLU A 239 16.05 41.66 9.64
N THR A 240 16.57 40.69 8.90
CA THR A 240 16.35 39.27 9.18
C THR A 240 16.96 38.87 10.53
N HIS A 241 18.16 39.35 10.83
CA HIS A 241 18.80 39.10 12.13
C HIS A 241 18.07 39.73 13.31
N ARG A 242 17.34 40.82 13.08
CA ARG A 242 16.51 41.49 14.08
C ARG A 242 15.17 40.79 14.29
N THR A 243 14.48 40.45 13.19
CA THR A 243 13.06 40.04 13.21
C THR A 243 12.80 38.57 12.90
N GLY A 244 13.83 37.84 12.44
CA GLY A 244 13.68 36.47 11.97
C GLY A 244 12.92 36.33 10.64
N LYS A 245 12.41 37.42 10.05
CA LYS A 245 11.70 37.37 8.77
C LYS A 245 12.67 37.07 7.63
N ILE A 246 12.47 35.91 6.99
CA ILE A 246 13.27 35.47 5.86
C ILE A 246 12.65 36.03 4.57
N THR A 247 13.48 36.67 3.75
CA THR A 247 13.10 37.16 2.43
C THR A 247 13.32 36.08 1.38
N LEU A 248 12.58 36.15 0.27
CA LEU A 248 12.94 35.38 -0.93
C LEU A 248 14.31 35.86 -1.45
N PRO A 249 15.09 34.98 -2.10
CA PRO A 249 16.35 35.37 -2.73
C PRO A 249 16.15 36.51 -3.72
N LEU A 250 17.14 37.40 -3.83
CA LEU A 250 17.12 38.44 -4.83
C LEU A 250 17.27 37.82 -6.24
N PRO A 251 16.72 38.45 -7.29
CA PRO A 251 16.89 37.96 -8.65
C PRO A 251 18.38 37.78 -9.01
N GLY A 252 18.75 36.58 -9.46
CA GLY A 252 20.12 36.23 -9.84
C GLY A 252 21.05 35.86 -8.67
N GLU A 253 20.54 35.85 -7.45
CA GLU A 253 21.30 35.43 -6.28
C GLU A 253 21.58 33.91 -6.29
N THR A 254 22.76 33.52 -5.82
CA THR A 254 23.16 32.12 -5.70
C THR A 254 23.22 31.70 -4.23
N PRO A 255 22.93 30.43 -3.91
CA PRO A 255 22.96 30.00 -2.53
C PRO A 255 24.40 29.92 -2.01
N ILE A 256 24.62 30.44 -0.80
CA ILE A 256 25.92 30.47 -0.12
C ILE A 256 26.18 29.23 0.74
N GLY A 257 25.13 28.46 1.04
CA GLY A 257 25.22 27.29 1.89
C GLY A 257 23.90 26.56 2.08
N GLY A 258 23.94 25.52 2.89
CA GLY A 258 22.77 24.81 3.41
C GLY A 258 22.69 24.93 4.93
N HIS A 259 21.47 25.02 5.44
CA HIS A 259 21.19 25.05 6.87
C HIS A 259 20.06 24.10 7.20
N ALA A 260 20.09 23.51 8.40
CA ALA A 260 19.05 22.62 8.89
C ALA A 260 18.39 23.24 10.12
N MET A 261 17.06 23.25 10.14
CA MET A 261 16.26 23.86 11.20
C MET A 261 15.03 23.01 11.49
N CYS A 262 14.28 23.35 12.53
CA CYS A 262 13.06 22.64 12.91
C CYS A 262 11.83 23.53 12.74
N VAL A 263 10.95 23.19 11.80
CA VAL A 263 9.63 23.83 11.66
C VAL A 263 8.74 23.41 12.82
N VAL A 264 8.20 24.39 13.52
CA VAL A 264 7.46 24.25 14.77
C VAL A 264 6.12 24.98 14.71
N GLY A 265 5.67 25.37 13.52
CA GLY A 265 4.39 26.00 13.33
C GLY A 265 4.26 26.64 11.95
N TYR A 266 3.10 27.23 11.71
CA TYR A 266 2.83 28.00 10.50
C TYR A 266 1.76 29.05 10.77
N VAL A 267 1.72 30.08 9.92
CA VAL A 267 0.69 31.11 9.90
C VAL A 267 0.36 31.42 8.44
N ASP A 268 -0.92 31.29 8.08
CA ASP A 268 -1.45 31.71 6.78
C ASP A 268 -1.60 33.23 6.75
N ASP A 269 -1.00 33.84 5.75
CA ASP A 269 -0.98 35.28 5.54
C ASP A 269 -0.86 35.55 4.03
N VAL A 270 -1.93 36.06 3.43
CA VAL A 270 -2.02 36.29 1.98
C VAL A 270 -1.03 37.34 1.47
N GLU A 271 -0.52 38.19 2.35
CA GLU A 271 0.47 39.22 2.02
C GLU A 271 1.90 38.67 1.97
N VAL A 272 2.12 37.44 2.46
CA VAL A 272 3.43 36.78 2.49
C VAL A 272 3.58 35.87 1.27
N PRO A 273 4.74 35.87 0.56
CA PRO A 273 4.93 35.04 -0.63
C PRO A 273 4.62 33.56 -0.40
N GLY A 274 3.68 33.03 -1.20
CA GLY A 274 3.17 31.67 -1.07
C GLY A 274 1.94 31.53 -0.16
N GLY A 275 1.41 32.62 0.40
CA GLY A 275 0.17 32.64 1.19
C GLY A 275 0.38 32.40 2.69
N GLY A 276 1.60 32.56 3.20
CA GLY A 276 1.93 32.44 4.62
C GLY A 276 3.40 32.14 4.88
N TYR A 277 3.72 31.85 6.13
CA TYR A 277 5.06 31.49 6.58
C TYR A 277 5.07 30.35 7.59
N PHE A 278 6.16 29.60 7.59
CA PHE A 278 6.48 28.63 8.63
C PHE A 278 7.21 29.32 9.78
N ILE A 279 6.86 28.93 11.00
CA ILE A 279 7.59 29.29 12.23
C ILE A 279 8.68 28.25 12.41
N VAL A 280 9.93 28.68 12.36
CA VAL A 280 11.09 27.79 12.30
C VAL A 280 12.02 28.07 13.47
N ARG A 281 12.20 27.08 14.33
CA ARG A 281 13.20 27.09 15.40
C ARG A 281 14.59 26.97 14.78
N ASN A 282 15.36 28.04 14.88
CA ASN A 282 16.76 28.09 14.45
C ASN A 282 17.67 27.46 15.54
N SER A 283 18.98 27.59 15.38
CA SER A 283 20.00 27.10 16.33
C SER A 283 21.09 28.13 16.59
N TRP A 284 20.75 29.42 16.58
CA TRP A 284 21.70 30.54 16.78
C TRP A 284 21.39 31.34 18.06
N GLY A 285 20.79 30.67 19.06
CA GLY A 285 20.43 31.29 20.33
C GLY A 285 19.26 32.27 20.25
N ASN A 286 18.82 32.73 21.42
CA ASN A 286 17.73 33.71 21.56
C ASN A 286 18.18 35.16 21.25
N GLU A 287 19.48 35.41 21.12
CA GLU A 287 20.00 36.72 20.74
C GLU A 287 19.84 36.98 19.23
N TRP A 288 19.63 35.94 18.43
CA TRP A 288 19.24 36.05 17.04
C TRP A 288 17.72 36.22 16.91
N ALA A 289 17.27 37.05 15.98
CA ALA A 289 15.87 37.42 15.82
C ALA A 289 15.16 37.79 17.15
N PRO A 290 15.77 38.66 17.99
CA PRO A 290 15.21 38.98 19.31
C PRO A 290 13.83 39.66 19.23
N GLU A 291 13.51 40.25 18.07
CA GLU A 291 12.24 40.94 17.79
C GLU A 291 11.36 40.12 16.84
N SER A 292 11.55 38.80 16.79
CA SER A 292 10.63 37.91 16.06
C SER A 292 9.22 38.00 16.67
N PRO A 293 8.17 38.18 15.84
CA PRO A 293 6.82 38.32 16.35
C PRO A 293 6.23 37.01 16.88
N GLU A 294 6.88 35.87 16.63
CA GLU A 294 6.48 34.57 17.19
C GLU A 294 7.25 34.26 18.47
N ALA A 295 8.58 34.15 18.39
CA ALA A 295 9.45 34.00 19.55
C ALA A 295 10.91 34.29 19.19
N ALA A 296 11.70 34.82 20.13
CA ALA A 296 13.13 35.05 19.93
C ALA A 296 13.85 33.77 19.46
N GLY A 297 14.84 33.91 18.57
CA GLY A 297 15.54 32.77 17.96
C GLY A 297 14.76 32.03 16.86
N HIS A 298 13.52 32.42 16.55
CA HIS A 298 12.71 31.78 15.51
C HIS A 298 12.69 32.57 14.21
N ALA A 299 12.94 31.86 13.11
CA ALA A 299 12.82 32.37 11.75
C ALA A 299 11.38 32.25 11.26
N LEU A 300 10.94 33.22 10.45
CA LEU A 300 9.67 33.21 9.74
C LEU A 300 9.96 33.00 8.26
N VAL A 301 9.76 31.78 7.78
CA VAL A 301 10.17 31.37 6.44
C VAL A 301 8.95 31.33 5.52
N PRO A 302 8.86 32.17 4.48
CA PRO A 302 7.73 32.16 3.55
C PRO A 302 7.48 30.79 2.92
N TYR A 303 6.23 30.43 2.70
CA TYR A 303 5.86 29.16 2.06
C TYR A 303 6.53 28.99 0.69
N ALA A 304 6.57 30.06 -0.11
CA ALA A 304 7.23 30.04 -1.42
C ALA A 304 8.74 29.77 -1.33
N TYR A 305 9.38 30.15 -0.21
CA TYR A 305 10.80 29.87 0.03
C TYR A 305 11.02 28.38 0.27
N VAL A 306 10.22 27.77 1.14
CA VAL A 306 10.30 26.33 1.44
C VAL A 306 10.00 25.50 0.18
N GLU A 307 8.93 25.85 -0.55
CA GLU A 307 8.56 25.17 -1.79
C GLU A 307 9.70 25.15 -2.83
N SER A 308 10.49 26.23 -2.90
CA SER A 308 11.54 26.40 -3.91
C SER A 308 12.92 25.89 -3.48
N TYR A 309 13.23 25.90 -2.18
CA TYR A 309 14.61 25.78 -1.69
C TYR A 309 14.82 24.76 -0.57
N ALA A 310 13.78 24.06 -0.12
CA ALA A 310 13.93 22.93 0.79
C ALA A 310 14.48 21.70 0.05
N LEU A 311 15.41 20.98 0.67
CA LEU A 311 16.14 19.86 0.08
C LEU A 311 15.72 18.50 0.65
N GLU A 312 15.57 18.43 1.97
CA GLU A 312 15.18 17.24 2.73
C GLU A 312 14.28 17.67 3.88
N ALA A 313 13.30 16.84 4.23
CA ALA A 313 12.45 17.08 5.38
C ALA A 313 11.99 15.77 6.02
N PHE A 314 12.01 15.73 7.35
CA PHE A 314 11.64 14.59 8.16
C PHE A 314 10.82 15.02 9.37
N THR A 315 10.03 14.10 9.89
CA THR A 315 9.24 14.31 11.11
C THR A 315 9.15 13.00 11.89
N GLY A 316 8.70 13.09 13.13
CA GLY A 316 8.50 11.93 14.00
C GLY A 316 7.35 11.02 13.54
N PRO A 317 7.13 9.90 14.25
CA PRO A 317 6.03 8.99 13.96
C PRO A 317 4.69 9.70 14.12
N ALA A 318 3.64 9.19 13.46
CA ALA A 318 2.28 9.59 13.78
C ALA A 318 1.92 9.06 15.17
N ILE A 319 2.20 9.85 16.22
CA ILE A 319 1.88 9.47 17.59
C ILE A 319 0.37 9.58 17.75
N ARG A 320 -0.29 8.42 17.91
CA ARG A 320 -1.67 8.38 18.38
C ARG A 320 -1.69 8.93 19.79
N VAL A 321 -2.42 10.01 19.99
CA VAL A 321 -2.40 10.72 21.26
C VAL A 321 -3.13 9.90 22.30
N SER A 322 -2.40 9.30 23.24
CA SER A 322 -2.95 8.89 24.52
C SER A 322 -2.90 10.08 25.48
N GLY A 323 -4.05 10.74 25.68
CA GLY A 323 -4.25 11.64 26.83
C GLY A 323 -3.83 13.11 26.70
N ALA A 324 -3.78 13.73 25.51
CA ALA A 324 -3.66 15.20 25.45
C ALA A 324 -4.95 15.88 25.95
N PRO A 325 -4.85 17.01 26.67
CA PRO A 325 -6.00 17.82 27.01
C PRO A 325 -6.57 18.44 25.73
N THR A 326 -7.79 18.03 25.39
CA THR A 326 -8.57 18.60 24.29
C THR A 326 -8.88 20.08 24.54
N ASN A 327 -9.16 20.81 23.46
CA ASN A 327 -10.15 21.90 23.41
C ASN A 327 -11.52 21.46 23.99
N GLY A 328 -11.55 21.03 25.25
CA GLY A 328 -12.64 20.29 25.87
C GLY A 328 -13.93 21.10 25.95
N ASP A 329 -13.85 22.43 25.92
CA ASP A 329 -15.02 23.29 25.96
C ASP A 329 -15.51 23.75 24.59
N ALA A 330 -14.81 23.46 23.49
CA ALA A 330 -15.28 23.79 22.14
C ALA A 330 -15.94 22.58 21.45
N ALA A 331 -15.32 21.40 21.52
CA ALA A 331 -15.85 20.18 20.91
C ALA A 331 -17.17 19.71 21.54
N PHE A 332 -17.37 19.99 22.83
CA PHE A 332 -18.60 19.64 23.53
C PHE A 332 -19.75 20.62 23.30
N ARG A 333 -19.52 21.82 22.76
CA ARG A 333 -20.61 22.82 22.61
C ARG A 333 -21.80 22.28 21.83
N ARG A 334 -21.56 21.44 20.82
CA ARG A 334 -22.63 20.79 20.04
C ARG A 334 -23.40 19.71 20.81
N TYR A 335 -22.81 19.18 21.87
CA TYR A 335 -23.38 18.14 22.73
C TYR A 335 -23.95 18.70 24.04
N LEU A 336 -23.68 19.98 24.34
CA LEU A 336 -24.18 20.64 25.53
C LEU A 336 -25.56 21.24 25.24
N ARG A 337 -26.51 20.91 26.10
CA ARG A 337 -27.87 21.47 26.06
C ARG A 337 -28.25 21.97 27.45
N LYS A 338 -28.94 23.11 27.51
CA LYS A 338 -29.61 23.53 28.75
C LYS A 338 -31.00 22.94 28.81
N LEU A 339 -31.35 22.35 29.96
CA LEU A 339 -32.70 21.85 30.19
C LEU A 339 -33.70 23.02 30.21
N PRO A 340 -34.75 23.01 29.38
CA PRO A 340 -35.70 24.12 29.26
C PRO A 340 -36.53 24.30 30.54
N ASP A 341 -37.04 25.50 30.81
CA ASP A 341 -37.77 25.78 32.06
C ASP A 341 -39.18 25.16 32.10
N LYS A 342 -39.81 24.89 30.95
CA LYS A 342 -41.15 24.28 30.87
C LYS A 342 -41.19 23.21 29.76
N SER A 343 -41.50 21.97 30.13
CA SER A 343 -41.95 20.93 29.18
C SER A 343 -42.94 20.01 29.93
N PRO A 344 -44.11 19.68 29.36
CA PRO A 344 -45.23 19.13 30.12
C PRO A 344 -45.14 17.61 30.38
N ASP A 345 -44.32 16.86 29.64
CA ASP A 345 -44.38 15.40 29.67
C ASP A 345 -43.03 14.74 29.90
N SER A 346 -43.03 13.78 30.84
CA SER A 346 -41.98 12.89 31.32
C SER A 346 -40.94 13.48 32.28
N GLU A 347 -40.78 12.79 33.40
CA GLU A 347 -39.76 13.03 34.43
C GLU A 347 -38.38 13.23 33.77
N ARG A 348 -37.71 14.36 34.07
CA ARG A 348 -36.38 14.74 33.53
C ARG A 348 -35.27 13.92 34.18
N ARG A 349 -35.42 12.62 34.07
CA ARG A 349 -34.48 11.65 34.54
C ARG A 349 -33.42 11.47 33.47
N ASP A 350 -32.17 11.61 33.85
CA ASP A 350 -31.06 11.19 33.00
C ASP A 350 -31.10 9.68 32.74
N ILE A 351 -30.16 9.16 31.96
CA ILE A 351 -30.11 7.72 31.66
C ILE A 351 -29.93 6.84 32.92
N GLU A 352 -29.55 7.42 34.05
CA GLU A 352 -29.39 6.76 35.35
C GLU A 352 -30.62 6.92 36.24
N LYS A 353 -31.73 7.40 35.68
CA LYS A 353 -33.00 7.66 36.36
C LYS A 353 -32.92 8.80 37.40
N ARG A 354 -31.89 9.64 37.39
CA ARG A 354 -31.71 10.77 38.32
C ARG A 354 -32.40 12.02 37.79
N LEU A 355 -33.23 12.64 38.63
CA LEU A 355 -33.91 13.89 38.29
C LEU A 355 -32.92 15.07 38.29
N LEU A 356 -32.83 15.80 37.18
CA LEU A 356 -31.98 17.00 37.06
C LEU A 356 -32.83 18.30 37.07
N PRO A 357 -32.39 19.35 37.79
CA PRO A 357 -33.16 20.60 37.89
C PRO A 357 -33.18 21.39 36.57
N PRO A 358 -34.20 22.25 36.33
CA PRO A 358 -34.26 23.15 35.18
C PRO A 358 -33.02 24.06 35.06
N GLY A 359 -32.66 24.45 33.83
CA GLY A 359 -31.52 25.33 33.55
C GLY A 359 -30.14 24.66 33.65
N LYS A 360 -30.03 23.43 34.16
CA LYS A 360 -28.77 22.67 34.18
C LYS A 360 -28.30 22.35 32.77
N THR A 361 -26.98 22.43 32.58
CA THR A 361 -26.30 21.97 31.38
C THR A 361 -26.14 20.46 31.43
N VAL A 362 -26.52 19.79 30.35
CA VAL A 362 -26.43 18.34 30.17
C VAL A 362 -25.66 18.00 28.90
N LEU A 363 -25.04 16.83 28.90
CA LEU A 363 -24.37 16.21 27.76
C LEU A 363 -25.35 15.28 27.04
N CYS A 364 -25.67 15.58 25.79
CA CYS A 364 -26.57 14.79 24.97
C CYS A 364 -26.16 14.83 23.49
N HIS A 365 -26.37 13.73 22.78
CA HIS A 365 -26.15 13.70 21.33
C HIS A 365 -27.34 14.32 20.59
N PRO A 366 -27.15 15.17 19.55
CA PRO A 366 -28.25 15.81 18.82
C PRO A 366 -29.27 14.84 18.21
N LEU A 367 -28.85 13.64 17.82
CA LEU A 367 -29.72 12.59 17.26
C LEU A 367 -30.58 11.86 18.31
N ALA A 368 -30.27 12.01 19.60
CA ALA A 368 -31.01 11.40 20.70
C ALA A 368 -31.03 12.34 21.92
N PRO A 369 -31.65 13.53 21.80
CA PRO A 369 -31.61 14.56 22.85
C PRO A 369 -32.32 14.14 24.15
N GLN A 370 -33.10 13.07 24.11
CA GLN A 370 -33.71 12.42 25.26
C GLN A 370 -32.73 11.55 26.07
N GLU A 371 -31.61 11.14 25.48
CA GLU A 371 -30.53 10.40 26.14
C GLU A 371 -29.46 11.41 26.60
N PHE A 372 -29.50 11.76 27.89
CA PHE A 372 -28.61 12.80 28.43
C PHE A 372 -28.14 12.50 29.85
N MET A 373 -27.04 13.13 30.27
CA MET A 373 -26.51 13.13 31.63
C MET A 373 -26.03 14.52 32.04
N GLU A 374 -25.91 14.78 33.34
CA GLU A 374 -25.35 16.04 33.84
C GLU A 374 -23.94 16.27 33.27
N ASP A 375 -23.65 17.51 32.89
CA ASP A 375 -22.33 17.91 32.41
C ASP A 375 -21.30 17.92 33.56
N THR A 376 -20.60 16.80 33.74
CA THR A 376 -19.53 16.62 34.73
C THR A 376 -18.29 16.05 34.04
N GLU A 377 -17.11 16.23 34.61
CA GLU A 377 -15.87 15.71 34.03
C GLU A 377 -15.90 14.18 33.81
N GLY A 378 -16.40 13.41 34.79
CA GLY A 378 -16.56 11.96 34.66
C GLY A 378 -17.56 11.57 33.57
N ASN A 379 -18.65 12.33 33.43
CA ASN A 379 -19.65 12.08 32.38
C ASN A 379 -19.14 12.49 31.00
N ARG A 380 -18.36 13.58 30.88
CA ARG A 380 -17.66 13.97 29.65
C ARG A 380 -16.71 12.86 29.21
N GLN A 381 -15.96 12.29 30.15
CA GLN A 381 -15.01 11.21 29.86
C GLN A 381 -15.74 9.93 29.42
N ARG A 382 -16.77 9.51 30.15
CA ARG A 382 -17.62 8.36 29.76
C ARG A 382 -18.28 8.57 28.41
N PHE A 383 -18.73 9.80 28.11
CA PHE A 383 -19.32 10.15 26.82
C PHE A 383 -18.29 10.07 25.69
N LYS A 384 -17.04 10.52 25.89
CA LYS A 384 -15.94 10.37 24.92
C LYS A 384 -15.57 8.91 24.68
N GLU A 385 -15.39 8.14 25.76
CA GLU A 385 -15.09 6.71 25.68
C GLU A 385 -16.21 5.94 24.96
N ALA A 386 -17.42 6.45 25.06
CA ALA A 386 -18.59 5.94 24.38
C ALA A 386 -18.81 6.56 22.98
N ASP A 387 -17.80 7.24 22.43
CA ASP A 387 -17.81 7.92 21.13
C ASP A 387 -19.00 8.87 20.95
N PHE A 388 -19.16 9.75 21.93
CA PHE A 388 -20.21 10.76 22.02
C PHE A 388 -21.64 10.20 21.95
N THR A 389 -21.85 8.96 22.41
CA THR A 389 -23.17 8.31 22.44
C THR A 389 -23.41 7.54 23.72
N TRP A 390 -24.65 7.50 24.22
CA TRP A 390 -24.99 6.79 25.45
C TRP A 390 -25.47 5.36 25.23
N THR A 391 -26.07 5.08 24.07
CA THR A 391 -26.64 3.78 23.73
C THR A 391 -26.04 3.23 22.44
N SER A 392 -26.04 1.90 22.31
CA SER A 392 -25.60 1.22 21.07
C SER A 392 -26.45 1.62 19.86
N ALA A 393 -27.74 1.90 20.04
CA ALA A 393 -28.63 2.34 18.98
C ALA A 393 -28.25 3.73 18.45
N THR A 394 -27.95 4.67 19.34
CA THR A 394 -27.45 6.00 18.95
C THR A 394 -26.09 5.88 18.28
N ARG A 395 -25.19 5.03 18.81
CA ARG A 395 -23.87 4.77 18.20
C ARG A 395 -23.98 4.20 16.79
N GLN A 396 -24.92 3.29 16.54
CA GLN A 396 -25.19 2.77 15.21
C GLN A 396 -25.61 3.88 14.23
N ARG A 397 -26.53 4.76 14.63
CA ARG A 397 -27.00 5.87 13.76
C ARG A 397 -25.90 6.88 13.44
N VAL A 398 -24.98 7.09 14.39
CA VAL A 398 -23.84 8.00 14.21
C VAL A 398 -22.84 7.45 13.20
N TRP A 399 -22.52 6.16 13.27
CA TRP A 399 -21.54 5.52 12.38
C TRP A 399 -22.11 5.10 11.03
N PHE A 400 -23.39 4.76 10.99
CA PHE A 400 -24.07 4.27 9.80
C PHE A 400 -25.20 5.26 9.45
N PRO A 401 -24.91 6.25 8.59
CA PRO A 401 -25.93 7.19 8.15
C PRO A 401 -27.04 6.46 7.40
N ASN A 402 -28.22 7.08 7.33
CA ASN A 402 -29.32 6.53 6.55
C ASN A 402 -28.87 6.33 5.09
N MET A 403 -28.85 5.08 4.64
CA MET A 403 -28.35 4.68 3.33
C MET A 403 -29.19 5.25 2.18
N GLN A 404 -30.42 5.69 2.46
CA GLN A 404 -31.28 6.39 1.49
C GLN A 404 -30.83 7.82 1.19
N LEU A 405 -30.02 8.42 2.07
CA LEU A 405 -29.52 9.80 1.95
C LEU A 405 -28.12 9.87 1.33
N ILE A 406 -27.59 8.75 0.83
CA ILE A 406 -26.26 8.68 0.23
C ILE A 406 -26.18 9.57 -1.02
N PRO A 407 -25.08 10.32 -1.21
CA PRO A 407 -24.84 11.11 -2.42
C PRO A 407 -25.02 10.30 -3.71
N ALA A 408 -25.60 10.92 -4.74
CA ALA A 408 -25.96 10.24 -5.98
C ALA A 408 -24.75 9.59 -6.71
N ASP A 409 -23.58 10.21 -6.63
CA ASP A 409 -22.32 9.71 -7.17
C ASP A 409 -21.84 8.45 -6.45
N LEU A 410 -21.88 8.44 -5.11
CA LEU A 410 -21.55 7.26 -4.33
C LEU A 410 -22.56 6.14 -4.55
N LYS A 411 -23.86 6.47 -4.62
CA LYS A 411 -24.90 5.50 -4.94
C LYS A 411 -24.65 4.85 -6.31
N ALA A 412 -24.35 5.64 -7.34
CA ALA A 412 -24.06 5.14 -8.68
C ALA A 412 -22.83 4.22 -8.69
N ARG A 413 -21.79 4.55 -7.92
CA ARG A 413 -20.58 3.71 -7.79
C ARG A 413 -20.88 2.38 -7.09
N LEU A 414 -21.67 2.40 -6.02
CA LEU A 414 -22.11 1.19 -5.31
C LEU A 414 -22.96 0.27 -6.20
N ASP A 415 -23.91 0.87 -6.95
CA ASP A 415 -24.76 0.12 -7.88
C ASP A 415 -23.94 -0.49 -9.01
N ALA A 416 -22.97 0.23 -9.56
CA ALA A 416 -22.03 -0.30 -10.56
C ALA A 416 -21.17 -1.45 -10.00
N ALA A 417 -20.67 -1.31 -8.78
CA ALA A 417 -19.89 -2.34 -8.10
C ALA A 417 -20.74 -3.60 -7.81
N ALA A 418 -22.02 -3.46 -7.48
CA ALA A 418 -22.94 -4.59 -7.30
C ALA A 418 -23.14 -5.37 -8.61
N VAL A 419 -23.32 -4.68 -9.74
CA VAL A 419 -23.41 -5.32 -11.06
C VAL A 419 -22.10 -6.05 -11.41
N LEU A 420 -20.96 -5.42 -11.16
CA LEU A 420 -19.65 -6.04 -11.40
C LEU A 420 -19.41 -7.25 -10.50
N LYS A 421 -19.78 -7.17 -9.22
CA LYS A 421 -19.74 -8.29 -8.26
C LYS A 421 -20.57 -9.46 -8.75
N GLN A 422 -21.79 -9.20 -9.22
CA GLN A 422 -22.68 -10.23 -9.73
C GLN A 422 -22.06 -10.89 -10.97
N ARG A 423 -21.58 -10.10 -11.93
CA ARG A 423 -20.88 -10.61 -13.13
C ARG A 423 -19.65 -11.43 -12.78
N PHE A 424 -18.83 -10.97 -11.83
CA PHE A 424 -17.62 -11.65 -11.37
C PHE A 424 -17.94 -13.01 -10.75
N SER A 425 -18.83 -13.01 -9.75
CA SER A 425 -19.18 -14.21 -8.99
C SER A 425 -19.92 -15.24 -9.82
N SER A 426 -20.91 -14.85 -10.63
CA SER A 426 -21.65 -15.79 -11.48
C SER A 426 -20.77 -16.44 -12.54
N THR A 427 -19.83 -15.66 -13.10
CA THR A 427 -18.87 -16.18 -14.08
C THR A 427 -17.91 -17.18 -13.46
N LEU A 428 -17.43 -16.93 -12.24
CA LEU A 428 -16.56 -17.85 -11.53
C LEU A 428 -17.31 -19.10 -11.05
N ASP A 429 -18.56 -18.96 -10.61
CA ASP A 429 -19.44 -20.09 -10.33
C ASP A 429 -19.56 -21.00 -11.57
N GLU A 430 -19.90 -20.43 -12.74
CA GLU A 430 -20.00 -21.18 -14.00
C GLU A 430 -18.66 -21.84 -14.38
N ASN A 431 -17.56 -21.08 -14.31
CA ASN A 431 -16.24 -21.57 -14.69
C ASN A 431 -15.76 -22.72 -13.80
N LEU A 432 -16.00 -22.64 -12.50
CA LEU A 432 -15.59 -23.67 -11.54
C LEU A 432 -16.50 -24.89 -11.62
N ILE A 433 -17.82 -24.73 -11.70
CA ILE A 433 -18.77 -25.86 -11.84
C ILE A 433 -18.52 -26.61 -13.15
N SER A 434 -18.31 -25.90 -14.26
CA SER A 434 -18.00 -26.50 -15.57
C SER A 434 -16.59 -27.11 -15.65
N ALA A 435 -15.77 -26.99 -14.61
CA ALA A 435 -14.47 -27.64 -14.56
C ALA A 435 -14.57 -29.14 -14.22
N ALA A 436 -15.73 -29.64 -13.78
CA ALA A 436 -15.95 -31.07 -13.58
C ALA A 436 -15.62 -31.87 -14.85
N GLY A 437 -14.90 -32.99 -14.70
CA GLY A 437 -14.42 -33.81 -15.80
C GLY A 437 -13.15 -33.30 -16.50
N THR A 438 -12.66 -32.11 -16.18
CA THR A 438 -11.37 -31.59 -16.66
C THR A 438 -10.21 -32.09 -15.78
N PRO A 439 -8.95 -32.02 -16.26
CA PRO A 439 -7.79 -32.44 -15.46
C PRO A 439 -7.68 -31.68 -14.13
N PHE A 440 -7.51 -32.43 -13.04
CA PHE A 440 -7.30 -31.90 -11.71
C PHE A 440 -5.97 -31.14 -11.64
N PRO A 441 -5.89 -30.01 -10.92
CA PRO A 441 -4.65 -29.27 -10.68
C PRO A 441 -3.66 -30.07 -9.81
N GLN A 442 -3.01 -31.09 -10.38
CA GLN A 442 -2.09 -31.99 -9.66
C GLN A 442 -0.64 -31.50 -9.64
N VAL A 443 0.10 -31.92 -8.61
CA VAL A 443 1.54 -31.74 -8.45
C VAL A 443 2.27 -33.08 -8.33
N ARG A 444 3.34 -33.21 -9.14
CA ARG A 444 4.29 -34.32 -9.24
C ARG A 444 3.64 -35.70 -9.13
N VAL A 445 3.27 -36.23 -10.29
CA VAL A 445 3.23 -37.67 -10.47
C VAL A 445 4.61 -38.26 -10.11
N PRO A 446 4.69 -39.26 -9.23
CA PRO A 446 5.93 -39.97 -8.93
C PRO A 446 6.63 -40.41 -10.21
N GLY A 447 7.98 -40.48 -10.22
CA GLY A 447 8.74 -40.80 -11.44
C GLY A 447 8.31 -42.10 -12.12
N TRP A 448 7.83 -43.08 -11.35
CA TRP A 448 7.30 -44.35 -11.85
C TRP A 448 5.98 -44.20 -12.64
N PHE A 449 5.20 -43.14 -12.41
CA PHE A 449 3.95 -42.87 -13.12
C PHE A 449 4.16 -42.51 -14.60
N LYS A 450 5.38 -42.07 -14.97
CA LYS A 450 5.76 -41.82 -16.37
C LYS A 450 5.84 -43.11 -17.21
N TRP A 451 5.84 -44.27 -16.57
CA TRP A 451 5.92 -45.59 -17.22
C TRP A 451 4.55 -46.19 -17.55
N LEU A 452 3.44 -45.56 -17.12
CA LEU A 452 2.07 -45.96 -17.48
C LEU A 452 1.70 -45.50 -18.91
N PRO A 453 1.23 -46.41 -19.78
CA PRO A 453 0.81 -46.05 -21.14
C PRO A 453 -0.49 -45.23 -21.18
N TYR A 454 -0.29 -43.90 -21.20
CA TYR A 454 -1.17 -42.85 -21.71
C TYR A 454 -2.40 -42.42 -20.89
N GLU A 455 -2.51 -41.10 -20.71
CA GLU A 455 -3.71 -40.27 -20.48
C GLU A 455 -4.62 -40.52 -19.26
N TRP A 456 -4.21 -41.30 -18.26
CA TRP A 456 -4.89 -41.21 -16.96
C TRP A 456 -4.42 -39.95 -16.21
N GLU A 457 -5.06 -38.81 -16.51
CA GLU A 457 -4.99 -37.59 -15.70
C GLU A 457 -6.13 -37.63 -14.68
N PRO A 458 -5.87 -37.48 -13.37
CA PRO A 458 -6.94 -37.40 -12.38
C PRO A 458 -7.88 -36.27 -12.77
N LYS A 459 -9.17 -36.53 -12.88
CA LYS A 459 -10.17 -35.52 -13.23
C LYS A 459 -10.74 -34.87 -11.98
N ILE A 460 -11.22 -33.64 -12.13
CA ILE A 460 -12.10 -33.01 -11.15
C ILE A 460 -13.41 -33.82 -11.15
N LYS A 461 -13.74 -34.43 -10.02
CA LYS A 461 -14.98 -35.20 -9.82
C LYS A 461 -16.18 -34.27 -9.67
N GLY A 462 -16.00 -33.20 -8.91
CA GLY A 462 -17.03 -32.23 -8.62
C GLY A 462 -16.46 -30.96 -8.03
N VAL A 463 -17.28 -29.91 -8.04
CA VAL A 463 -16.99 -28.64 -7.38
C VAL A 463 -18.19 -28.28 -6.52
N SER A 464 -17.95 -27.90 -5.28
CA SER A 464 -18.99 -27.53 -4.32
C SER A 464 -18.59 -26.28 -3.54
N VAL A 465 -19.58 -25.51 -3.07
CA VAL A 465 -19.34 -24.36 -2.17
C VAL A 465 -19.20 -24.89 -0.75
N LEU A 466 -18.04 -24.69 -0.13
CA LEU A 466 -17.76 -25.10 1.26
C LEU A 466 -18.23 -24.08 2.29
N ALA A 467 -18.15 -22.79 1.95
CA ALA A 467 -18.53 -21.69 2.81
C ALA A 467 -18.82 -20.41 2.03
N ASP A 468 -19.81 -19.66 2.49
CA ASP A 468 -19.99 -18.24 2.18
C ASP A 468 -19.52 -17.44 3.40
N LEU A 469 -18.42 -16.71 3.24
CA LEU A 469 -17.78 -15.89 4.26
C LEU A 469 -18.12 -14.40 4.09
N THR A 470 -19.09 -14.06 3.24
CA THR A 470 -19.39 -12.66 2.88
C THR A 470 -19.74 -11.82 4.10
N ASP A 471 -20.60 -12.30 4.99
CA ASP A 471 -21.00 -11.54 6.20
C ASP A 471 -19.82 -11.30 7.14
N LEU A 472 -18.99 -12.33 7.37
CA LEU A 472 -17.79 -12.24 8.19
C LEU A 472 -16.77 -11.28 7.56
N PHE A 473 -16.63 -11.34 6.24
CA PHE A 473 -15.74 -10.46 5.48
C PHE A 473 -16.17 -9.00 5.58
N VAL A 474 -17.46 -8.70 5.37
CA VAL A 474 -18.02 -7.36 5.51
C VAL A 474 -17.84 -6.83 6.94
N ASP A 475 -18.09 -7.67 7.95
CA ASP A 475 -17.94 -7.29 9.36
C ASP A 475 -16.47 -7.02 9.73
N ARG A 476 -15.51 -7.80 9.24
CA ARG A 476 -14.08 -7.50 9.48
C ARG A 476 -13.59 -6.31 8.68
N MET A 477 -14.00 -6.17 7.42
CA MET A 477 -13.61 -5.06 6.55
C MET A 477 -13.98 -3.71 7.15
N ARG A 478 -15.19 -3.56 7.72
CA ARG A 478 -15.60 -2.27 8.33
C ARG A 478 -14.67 -1.84 9.48
N THR A 479 -14.07 -2.80 10.19
CA THR A 479 -13.22 -2.51 11.35
C THR A 479 -11.76 -2.30 10.95
N GLU A 480 -11.20 -3.17 10.10
CA GLU A 480 -9.78 -3.14 9.73
C GLU A 480 -9.46 -2.09 8.66
N ILE A 481 -10.45 -1.76 7.82
CA ILE A 481 -10.28 -0.86 6.67
C ILE A 481 -11.25 0.32 6.77
N GLY A 482 -12.47 0.06 7.22
CA GLY A 482 -13.53 1.05 7.33
C GLY A 482 -13.45 1.97 8.57
N CYS A 483 -12.48 1.74 9.47
CA CYS A 483 -12.24 2.52 10.69
C CYS A 483 -13.36 2.50 11.75
N VAL A 484 -14.36 1.61 11.62
CA VAL A 484 -15.43 1.49 12.61
C VAL A 484 -14.92 0.72 13.85
N PRO A 485 -15.12 1.22 15.08
CA PRO A 485 -14.79 0.48 16.30
C PRO A 485 -15.53 -0.87 16.37
N ARG A 486 -14.88 -1.89 16.92
CA ARG A 486 -15.43 -3.26 16.97
C ARG A 486 -16.70 -3.34 17.81
N GLU A 487 -16.82 -2.45 18.79
CA GLU A 487 -17.91 -2.34 19.75
C GLU A 487 -19.19 -1.76 19.13
N VAL A 488 -19.09 -1.12 17.95
CA VAL A 488 -20.26 -0.65 17.21
C VAL A 488 -20.83 -1.84 16.44
N PRO A 489 -22.08 -2.27 16.66
CA PRO A 489 -22.63 -3.38 15.90
C PRO A 489 -23.06 -2.90 14.51
N LEU A 490 -22.73 -3.64 13.44
CA LEU A 490 -23.19 -3.32 12.09
C LEU A 490 -24.71 -3.56 11.95
N PRO A 491 -25.51 -2.54 11.59
CA PRO A 491 -26.94 -2.71 11.33
C PRO A 491 -27.21 -3.71 10.21
N ALA A 492 -28.31 -4.45 10.30
CA ALA A 492 -28.66 -5.49 9.33
C ALA A 492 -28.80 -4.93 7.90
N GLU A 493 -29.44 -3.77 7.74
CA GLU A 493 -29.60 -3.09 6.45
C GLU A 493 -28.24 -2.69 5.84
N SER A 494 -27.34 -2.13 6.66
CA SER A 494 -25.99 -1.78 6.22
C SER A 494 -25.18 -3.02 5.84
N ARG A 495 -25.29 -4.13 6.59
CA ARG A 495 -24.66 -5.40 6.24
C ARG A 495 -25.15 -5.93 4.89
N GLN A 496 -26.47 -5.93 4.68
CA GLN A 496 -27.06 -6.34 3.43
C GLN A 496 -26.51 -5.51 2.27
N ARG A 497 -26.53 -4.18 2.40
CA ARG A 497 -26.04 -3.27 1.37
C ARG A 497 -24.56 -3.45 1.08
N LEU A 498 -23.71 -3.63 2.10
CA LEU A 498 -22.28 -3.92 1.91
C LEU A 498 -22.04 -5.26 1.18
N SER A 499 -22.91 -6.25 1.42
CA SER A 499 -22.86 -7.57 0.80
C SER A 499 -23.38 -7.59 -0.65
N GLU A 500 -24.10 -6.55 -1.08
CA GLU A 500 -24.54 -6.44 -2.48
C GLU A 500 -23.36 -6.25 -3.44
N PHE A 501 -22.31 -5.55 -3.00
CA PHE A 501 -21.12 -5.26 -3.82
C PHE A 501 -19.83 -5.91 -3.30
N ASN A 502 -19.93 -6.80 -2.31
CA ASN A 502 -18.84 -7.65 -1.85
C ASN A 502 -19.26 -9.12 -1.85
N VAL A 503 -18.30 -10.04 -2.01
CA VAL A 503 -18.51 -11.47 -1.76
C VAL A 503 -17.21 -12.11 -1.34
N MET A 504 -17.28 -13.13 -0.50
CA MET A 504 -16.17 -14.04 -0.25
C MET A 504 -16.71 -15.46 -0.11
N LYS A 505 -16.38 -16.35 -1.04
CA LYS A 505 -16.80 -17.75 -1.03
C LYS A 505 -15.61 -18.68 -1.13
N VAL A 506 -15.72 -19.84 -0.51
CA VAL A 506 -14.72 -20.91 -0.57
C VAL A 506 -15.33 -22.11 -1.28
N TYR A 507 -14.66 -22.60 -2.32
CA TYR A 507 -15.07 -23.77 -3.10
C TYR A 507 -14.11 -24.92 -2.86
N ALA A 508 -14.65 -26.13 -2.76
CA ALA A 508 -13.89 -27.37 -2.89
C ALA A 508 -13.86 -27.80 -4.34
N VAL A 509 -12.66 -28.05 -4.86
CA VAL A 509 -12.45 -28.74 -6.12
C VAL A 509 -11.98 -30.15 -5.78
N GLU A 510 -12.83 -31.14 -6.00
CA GLU A 510 -12.60 -32.52 -5.55
C GLU A 510 -11.94 -33.35 -6.65
N GLY A 511 -10.80 -33.97 -6.32
CA GLY A 511 -10.09 -34.90 -7.18
C GLY A 511 -10.28 -36.35 -6.75
N PHE A 512 -9.47 -37.25 -7.32
CA PHE A 512 -9.51 -38.67 -6.94
C PHE A 512 -9.05 -38.94 -5.50
N ALA A 513 -8.04 -38.20 -5.01
CA ALA A 513 -7.45 -38.37 -3.68
C ALA A 513 -7.03 -37.05 -3.00
N LEU A 514 -7.28 -35.90 -3.65
CA LEU A 514 -6.89 -34.58 -3.17
C LEU A 514 -8.04 -33.60 -3.38
N THR A 515 -8.15 -32.62 -2.50
CA THR A 515 -9.10 -31.50 -2.63
C THR A 515 -8.30 -30.21 -2.67
N ALA A 516 -8.57 -29.37 -3.67
CA ALA A 516 -8.03 -28.02 -3.73
C ALA A 516 -9.11 -27.02 -3.29
N HIS A 517 -8.72 -25.91 -2.69
CA HIS A 517 -9.65 -24.83 -2.37
C HIS A 517 -9.51 -23.68 -3.35
N VAL A 518 -10.64 -23.10 -3.76
CA VAL A 518 -10.66 -21.83 -4.49
C VAL A 518 -11.41 -20.81 -3.64
N VAL A 519 -10.74 -19.71 -3.28
CA VAL A 519 -11.30 -18.58 -2.56
C VAL A 519 -11.64 -17.50 -3.60
N VAL A 520 -12.93 -17.27 -3.79
CA VAL A 520 -13.46 -16.24 -4.70
C VAL A 520 -13.84 -15.03 -3.85
N ALA A 521 -13.19 -13.90 -4.05
CA ALA A 521 -13.49 -12.67 -3.34
C ALA A 521 -13.69 -11.50 -4.31
N PHE A 522 -14.80 -10.77 -4.19
CA PHE A 522 -14.96 -9.47 -4.84
C PHE A 522 -14.99 -8.41 -3.76
N VAL A 523 -14.04 -7.47 -3.81
CA VAL A 523 -13.69 -6.62 -2.67
C VAL A 523 -13.74 -5.15 -3.03
N ASN A 524 -14.53 -4.39 -2.27
CA ASN A 524 -14.63 -2.94 -2.35
C ASN A 524 -14.92 -2.40 -0.93
N ALA A 525 -14.12 -1.43 -0.48
CA ALA A 525 -14.18 -0.92 0.88
C ALA A 525 -14.79 0.47 0.96
N LEU A 526 -15.49 0.71 2.07
CA LEU A 526 -15.95 2.02 2.49
C LEU A 526 -15.26 2.40 3.81
N ARG A 527 -14.85 3.65 3.93
CA ARG A 527 -14.42 4.28 5.17
C ARG A 527 -15.61 4.97 5.81
N PHE A 528 -15.83 4.71 7.08
CA PHE A 528 -16.87 5.33 7.89
C PHE A 528 -16.21 6.32 8.85
N GLN A 529 -16.87 7.45 9.07
CA GLN A 529 -16.56 8.36 10.16
C GLN A 529 -17.89 8.80 10.80
N PRO A 530 -17.91 9.07 12.12
CA PRO A 530 -19.10 9.55 12.80
C PRO A 530 -19.74 10.74 12.07
N GLU A 531 -21.06 10.72 11.92
CA GLU A 531 -21.87 11.83 11.39
C GLU A 531 -21.59 12.24 9.92
N THR A 532 -20.78 11.46 9.19
CA THR A 532 -20.45 11.75 7.79
C THR A 532 -20.91 10.63 6.85
N MET A 533 -21.05 10.96 5.57
CA MET A 533 -21.31 9.95 4.55
C MET A 533 -20.10 9.05 4.34
N PRO A 534 -20.29 7.73 4.16
CA PRO A 534 -19.18 6.81 3.96
C PRO A 534 -18.39 7.19 2.70
N GLN A 535 -17.07 7.04 2.75
CA GLN A 535 -16.19 7.38 1.64
C GLN A 535 -15.71 6.11 0.95
N TRP A 536 -15.72 6.09 -0.38
CA TRP A 536 -15.15 4.99 -1.14
C TRP A 536 -13.63 4.91 -0.93
N VAL A 537 -13.12 3.71 -0.67
CA VAL A 537 -11.69 3.43 -0.49
C VAL A 537 -11.21 2.59 -1.67
N GLY A 538 -10.17 3.08 -2.35
CA GLY A 538 -9.53 2.37 -3.46
C GLY A 538 -8.92 1.03 -3.04
N PHE A 539 -8.79 0.11 -3.99
CA PHE A 539 -8.14 -1.17 -3.76
C PHE A 539 -6.70 -1.02 -3.23
N ASP A 540 -6.37 -1.70 -2.13
CA ASP A 540 -5.03 -1.76 -1.56
C ASP A 540 -4.64 -3.18 -1.10
N GLN A 541 -3.39 -3.36 -0.66
CA GLN A 541 -2.88 -4.67 -0.22
C GLN A 541 -3.54 -5.19 1.07
N ARG A 542 -4.12 -4.33 1.91
CA ARG A 542 -4.77 -4.75 3.17
C ARG A 542 -6.03 -5.57 2.89
N LEU A 543 -6.76 -5.25 1.82
CA LEU A 543 -7.90 -6.07 1.37
C LEU A 543 -7.47 -7.50 1.01
N THR A 544 -6.33 -7.64 0.34
CA THR A 544 -5.78 -8.96 0.01
C THR A 544 -5.42 -9.74 1.26
N PHE A 545 -4.73 -9.09 2.20
CA PHE A 545 -4.36 -9.70 3.48
C PHE A 545 -5.58 -10.12 4.31
N LEU A 546 -6.64 -9.31 4.31
CA LEU A 546 -7.89 -9.63 5.01
C LEU A 546 -8.55 -10.90 4.44
N VAL A 547 -8.65 -11.02 3.11
CA VAL A 547 -9.20 -12.23 2.46
C VAL A 547 -8.40 -13.48 2.83
N GLN A 548 -7.06 -13.39 2.83
CA GLN A 548 -6.20 -14.51 3.21
C GLN A 548 -6.34 -14.87 4.69
N THR A 549 -6.41 -13.87 5.57
CA THR A 549 -6.54 -14.04 7.02
C THR A 549 -7.85 -14.71 7.38
N LEU A 550 -8.97 -14.25 6.82
CA LEU A 550 -10.29 -14.83 7.05
C LEU A 550 -10.40 -16.27 6.58
N TYR A 551 -9.80 -16.59 5.43
CA TYR A 551 -9.73 -17.97 4.97
C TYR A 551 -8.90 -18.84 5.92
N ALA A 552 -7.75 -18.35 6.40
CA ALA A 552 -6.91 -19.07 7.35
C ALA A 552 -7.59 -19.27 8.71
N GLU A 553 -8.35 -18.28 9.19
CA GLU A 553 -9.19 -18.37 10.40
C GLU A 553 -10.29 -19.42 10.23
N TRP A 554 -11.09 -19.32 9.16
CA TRP A 554 -12.14 -20.29 8.85
C TRP A 554 -11.62 -21.73 8.79
N LEU A 555 -10.45 -21.93 8.19
CA LEU A 555 -9.82 -23.24 8.08
C LEU A 555 -9.38 -23.79 9.45
N ARG A 556 -8.84 -22.93 10.32
CA ARG A 556 -8.47 -23.29 11.71
C ARG A 556 -9.70 -23.66 12.53
N ASP A 557 -10.77 -22.87 12.44
CA ASP A 557 -11.99 -23.07 13.22
C ASP A 557 -12.68 -24.39 12.90
N ARG A 558 -12.63 -24.82 11.63
CA ARG A 558 -13.16 -26.13 11.21
C ARG A 558 -12.22 -27.31 11.47
N ARG A 559 -11.04 -27.08 12.07
CA ARG A 559 -9.98 -28.09 12.26
C ARG A 559 -9.65 -28.86 10.97
N GLN A 560 -9.78 -28.22 9.82
CA GLN A 560 -9.47 -28.85 8.54
C GLN A 560 -7.97 -28.77 8.27
N ALA A 561 -7.39 -29.87 7.77
CA ALA A 561 -6.02 -29.85 7.28
C ALA A 561 -5.92 -28.86 6.10
N ARG A 562 -4.80 -28.15 6.00
CA ARG A 562 -4.55 -27.26 4.86
C ARG A 562 -4.60 -28.08 3.57
N PRO A 563 -5.42 -27.67 2.58
CA PRO A 563 -5.42 -28.34 1.30
C PRO A 563 -4.03 -28.19 0.67
N PRO A 564 -3.61 -29.15 -0.14
CA PRO A 564 -2.33 -29.06 -0.85
C PRO A 564 -2.25 -27.83 -1.77
N PHE A 565 -3.40 -27.31 -2.24
CA PHE A 565 -3.48 -26.12 -3.08
C PHE A 565 -4.64 -25.21 -2.66
N THR A 566 -4.34 -23.91 -2.55
CA THR A 566 -5.34 -22.86 -2.40
C THR A 566 -5.19 -21.83 -3.53
N PHE A 567 -6.25 -21.55 -4.27
CA PHE A 567 -6.28 -20.50 -5.29
C PHE A 567 -7.14 -19.34 -4.80
N PHE A 568 -6.60 -18.14 -4.78
CA PHE A 568 -7.32 -16.90 -4.50
C PHE A 568 -7.59 -16.20 -5.84
N THR A 569 -8.86 -15.90 -6.11
CA THR A 569 -9.26 -15.02 -7.21
C THR A 569 -9.95 -13.80 -6.61
N ILE A 570 -9.28 -12.66 -6.68
CA ILE A 570 -9.66 -11.41 -6.01
C ILE A 570 -10.03 -10.39 -7.07
N GLY A 571 -11.32 -10.07 -7.14
CA GLY A 571 -11.88 -9.06 -8.02
C GLY A 571 -12.14 -7.73 -7.30
N THR A 572 -12.09 -6.61 -8.03
CA THR A 572 -12.50 -5.30 -7.51
C THR A 572 -13.13 -4.44 -8.62
N ALA A 573 -13.95 -3.47 -8.25
CA ALA A 573 -14.48 -2.47 -9.19
C ALA A 573 -13.46 -1.35 -9.51
N ASP A 574 -12.39 -1.24 -8.72
CA ASP A 574 -11.35 -0.21 -8.91
C ASP A 574 -10.21 -0.70 -9.82
N PRO A 575 -9.49 0.21 -10.50
CA PRO A 575 -8.26 -0.13 -11.19
C PRO A 575 -7.22 -0.71 -10.22
N LEU A 576 -6.52 -1.77 -10.64
CA LEU A 576 -5.43 -2.35 -9.85
C LEU A 576 -4.20 -1.43 -9.88
N PRO A 577 -3.62 -1.06 -8.71
CA PRO A 577 -2.38 -0.25 -8.65
C PRO A 577 -1.24 -0.88 -9.46
N GLU A 578 -0.38 -0.07 -10.09
CA GLU A 578 0.70 -0.54 -10.99
C GLU A 578 1.65 -1.58 -10.36
N GLY A 579 1.82 -1.57 -9.04
CA GLY A 579 2.63 -2.54 -8.29
C GLY A 579 1.91 -3.81 -7.81
N THR A 580 0.63 -4.01 -8.14
CA THR A 580 -0.12 -5.20 -7.70
C THR A 580 0.35 -6.44 -8.47
N MET A 581 1.18 -7.24 -7.82
CA MET A 581 1.80 -8.43 -8.41
C MET A 581 1.06 -9.70 -7.98
N PRO A 582 0.68 -10.58 -8.93
CA PRO A 582 0.07 -11.87 -8.60
C PRO A 582 1.11 -12.80 -7.96
N VAL A 583 0.67 -13.64 -7.02
CA VAL A 583 1.54 -14.52 -6.24
C VAL A 583 1.38 -15.96 -6.72
N ALA A 584 2.50 -16.67 -6.90
CA ALA A 584 2.53 -18.12 -7.10
C ALA A 584 3.54 -18.75 -6.14
N SER A 585 3.02 -19.45 -5.12
CA SER A 585 3.79 -20.26 -4.19
C SER A 585 3.56 -21.76 -4.46
N SER A 586 4.26 -22.62 -3.73
CA SER A 586 4.06 -24.07 -3.75
C SER A 586 2.68 -24.50 -3.25
N ASP A 587 2.04 -23.70 -2.39
CA ASP A 587 0.84 -24.03 -1.63
C ASP A 587 -0.35 -23.07 -1.89
N HIS A 588 -0.10 -21.84 -2.33
CA HIS A 588 -1.16 -20.88 -2.63
C HIS A 588 -0.86 -19.92 -3.78
N TRP A 589 -1.92 -19.48 -4.47
CA TRP A 589 -1.88 -18.72 -5.72
C TRP A 589 -2.85 -17.55 -5.67
N ILE A 590 -2.49 -16.40 -6.22
CA ILE A 590 -3.37 -15.21 -6.21
C ILE A 590 -3.48 -14.63 -7.61
N VAL A 591 -4.72 -14.51 -8.08
CA VAL A 591 -5.12 -13.85 -9.32
C VAL A 591 -5.91 -12.60 -8.95
N PHE A 592 -5.59 -11.48 -9.62
CA PHE A 592 -6.32 -10.23 -9.43
C PHE A 592 -7.08 -9.87 -10.69
N SER A 593 -8.29 -9.34 -10.54
CA SER A 593 -9.10 -8.85 -11.65
C SER A 593 -9.76 -7.51 -11.32
N SER A 594 -9.69 -6.54 -12.23
CA SER A 594 -10.42 -5.28 -12.15
C SER A 594 -11.26 -5.05 -13.40
N CYS A 595 -12.30 -4.24 -13.29
CA CYS A 595 -13.09 -3.84 -14.45
C CYS A 595 -13.54 -2.39 -14.33
N SER A 596 -13.20 -1.57 -15.32
CA SER A 596 -13.52 -0.13 -15.34
C SER A 596 -15.00 0.17 -15.61
N GLY A 597 -15.85 -0.85 -15.80
CA GLY A 597 -17.30 -0.67 -15.92
C GLY A 597 -18.07 -1.92 -16.38
N PRO A 598 -19.40 -1.98 -16.21
CA PRO A 598 -20.19 -3.19 -16.43
C PRO A 598 -20.06 -3.84 -17.81
N LYS A 599 -19.85 -3.04 -18.86
CA LYS A 599 -19.70 -3.48 -20.26
C LYS A 599 -18.25 -3.64 -20.72
N GLN A 600 -17.28 -3.29 -19.87
CA GLN A 600 -15.86 -3.35 -20.21
C GLN A 600 -15.30 -4.77 -20.01
N PRO A 601 -14.21 -5.14 -20.71
CA PRO A 601 -13.51 -6.38 -20.42
C PRO A 601 -12.86 -6.35 -19.03
N TRP A 602 -12.61 -7.53 -18.46
CA TRP A 602 -11.85 -7.66 -17.23
C TRP A 602 -10.36 -7.50 -17.53
N GLU A 603 -9.67 -6.69 -16.74
CA GLU A 603 -8.22 -6.64 -16.68
C GLU A 603 -7.77 -7.61 -15.59
N SER A 604 -7.05 -8.67 -15.95
CA SER A 604 -6.63 -9.70 -14.98
C SER A 604 -5.11 -9.89 -14.94
N ARG A 605 -4.54 -9.98 -13.74
CA ARG A 605 -3.12 -10.24 -13.49
C ARG A 605 -2.94 -11.65 -12.94
N ILE A 606 -2.17 -12.45 -13.67
CA ILE A 606 -1.96 -13.88 -13.41
C ILE A 606 -0.45 -14.13 -13.22
N PRO A 607 -0.02 -15.03 -12.31
CA PRO A 607 1.39 -15.32 -12.12
C PRO A 607 2.10 -15.78 -13.42
N PRO A 608 3.28 -15.22 -13.77
CA PRO A 608 3.95 -15.49 -15.05
C PRO A 608 4.70 -16.82 -15.13
N ARG A 609 5.10 -17.42 -13.99
CA ARG A 609 6.04 -18.57 -13.93
C ARG A 609 5.38 -19.83 -13.40
N ILE A 610 5.17 -20.81 -14.27
CA ILE A 610 4.92 -22.21 -13.88
C ILE A 610 5.80 -23.06 -14.78
N PRO A 611 7.05 -23.40 -14.43
CA PRO A 611 7.94 -24.08 -15.38
C PRO A 611 7.44 -25.45 -15.88
N ASP A 612 6.68 -26.24 -15.09
CA ASP A 612 6.56 -27.68 -15.40
C ASP A 612 5.16 -28.34 -15.32
N ARG A 613 4.04 -27.61 -15.23
CA ARG A 613 2.73 -28.26 -14.96
C ARG A 613 1.60 -27.79 -15.86
N LYS A 614 1.31 -28.59 -16.89
CA LYS A 614 0.23 -28.37 -17.86
C LYS A 614 -1.15 -28.28 -17.20
N SER A 615 -1.48 -29.16 -16.24
CA SER A 615 -2.77 -29.19 -15.54
C SER A 615 -3.05 -27.92 -14.72
N LEU A 616 -2.07 -27.40 -13.98
CA LEU A 616 -2.22 -26.14 -13.24
C LEU A 616 -2.40 -24.93 -14.17
N ARG A 617 -1.67 -24.91 -15.29
CA ARG A 617 -1.81 -23.86 -16.32
C ARG A 617 -3.17 -23.91 -17.01
N ASP A 618 -3.72 -25.10 -17.22
CA ASP A 618 -5.04 -25.27 -17.85
C ASP A 618 -6.17 -24.92 -16.87
N PHE A 619 -5.98 -25.17 -15.56
CA PHE A 619 -6.92 -24.78 -14.52
C PHE A 619 -6.97 -23.26 -14.26
N SER A 620 -5.86 -22.52 -14.44
CA SER A 620 -5.82 -21.08 -14.13
C SER A 620 -6.80 -20.24 -14.95
N ASP A 621 -7.17 -20.67 -16.16
CA ASP A 621 -8.15 -19.96 -17.00
C ASP A 621 -9.56 -20.02 -16.40
N ARG A 622 -9.83 -20.96 -15.48
CA ARG A 622 -11.09 -21.06 -14.73
C ARG A 622 -11.15 -20.10 -13.55
N LEU A 623 -10.03 -19.49 -13.16
CA LEU A 623 -9.95 -18.50 -12.09
C LEU A 623 -10.22 -17.07 -12.59
N LEU A 624 -10.41 -16.90 -13.90
CA LEU A 624 -10.67 -15.61 -14.52
C LEU A 624 -12.18 -15.34 -14.60
N PRO A 625 -12.62 -14.08 -14.40
CA PRO A 625 -14.01 -13.68 -14.53
C PRO A 625 -14.44 -13.52 -16.00
N GLU A 626 -14.08 -14.48 -16.85
CA GLU A 626 -14.50 -14.56 -18.24
C GLU A 626 -15.33 -15.83 -18.46
N SER A 627 -16.59 -15.67 -18.90
CA SER A 627 -17.49 -16.80 -19.11
C SER A 627 -16.98 -17.71 -20.24
N ARG A 628 -17.39 -18.98 -20.22
CA ARG A 628 -17.02 -19.90 -21.31
C ARG A 628 -17.52 -19.37 -22.65
N ARG A 629 -18.73 -18.81 -22.69
CA ARG A 629 -19.32 -18.19 -23.87
C ARG A 629 -18.47 -17.03 -24.41
N ASP A 630 -18.07 -16.09 -23.56
CA ASP A 630 -17.28 -14.92 -23.97
C ASP A 630 -15.89 -15.32 -24.46
N ARG A 631 -15.27 -16.30 -23.78
CA ARG A 631 -13.99 -16.88 -24.18
C ARG A 631 -14.09 -17.52 -25.56
N VAL A 632 -15.11 -18.35 -25.81
CA VAL A 632 -15.36 -18.99 -27.12
C VAL A 632 -15.62 -17.93 -28.19
N ALA A 633 -16.43 -16.91 -27.90
CA ALA A 633 -16.71 -15.82 -28.84
C ALA A 633 -15.44 -15.04 -29.23
N ARG A 634 -14.56 -14.73 -28.26
CA ARG A 634 -13.26 -14.10 -28.57
C ARG A 634 -12.33 -15.01 -29.36
N ILE A 635 -12.29 -16.30 -29.02
CA ILE A 635 -11.54 -17.30 -29.82
C ILE A 635 -12.09 -17.33 -31.25
N LYS A 636 -13.41 -17.30 -31.43
CA LYS A 636 -14.07 -17.21 -32.74
C LYS A 636 -13.59 -16.01 -33.53
N THR A 637 -13.61 -14.81 -32.93
CA THR A 637 -13.14 -13.58 -33.60
C THR A 637 -11.69 -13.71 -34.06
N ILE A 638 -10.81 -14.26 -33.22
CA ILE A 638 -9.40 -14.49 -33.57
C ILE A 638 -9.28 -15.52 -34.70
N VAL A 639 -10.05 -16.60 -34.63
CA VAL A 639 -10.07 -17.66 -35.66
C VAL A 639 -10.56 -17.10 -36.98
N ASP A 640 -11.66 -16.35 -37.00
CA ASP A 640 -12.23 -15.73 -38.20
C ASP A 640 -11.25 -14.74 -38.84
N ASP A 641 -10.59 -13.90 -38.02
CA ASP A 641 -9.54 -12.98 -38.47
C ASP A 641 -8.37 -13.74 -39.13
N LEU A 642 -7.88 -14.79 -38.46
CA LEU A 642 -6.80 -15.63 -38.99
C LEU A 642 -7.21 -16.41 -40.25
N LEU A 643 -8.45 -16.86 -40.35
CA LEU A 643 -8.97 -17.52 -41.56
C LEU A 643 -9.09 -16.55 -42.72
N ALA A 644 -9.45 -15.29 -42.46
CA ALA A 644 -9.55 -14.24 -43.47
C ALA A 644 -8.18 -13.75 -43.94
N THR A 645 -7.18 -13.71 -43.06
CA THR A 645 -5.84 -13.16 -43.35
C THR A 645 -4.83 -14.19 -43.84
N ASP A 646 -4.75 -15.37 -43.22
CA ASP A 646 -3.76 -16.40 -43.57
C ASP A 646 -4.29 -17.42 -44.60
N GLY A 647 -5.62 -17.55 -44.73
CA GLY A 647 -6.26 -18.61 -45.51
C GLY A 647 -6.07 -20.02 -44.94
N GLY A 648 -7.00 -20.93 -45.21
CA GLY A 648 -6.83 -22.36 -44.91
C GLY A 648 -6.94 -22.78 -43.44
N ASN A 649 -5.94 -23.50 -42.91
CA ASN A 649 -5.98 -24.14 -41.58
C ASN A 649 -5.44 -23.21 -40.47
N VAL A 650 -6.26 -22.90 -39.46
CA VAL A 650 -5.83 -22.15 -38.26
C VAL A 650 -5.46 -23.12 -37.14
N THR A 651 -4.17 -23.19 -36.78
CA THR A 651 -3.69 -24.05 -35.70
C THR A 651 -3.92 -23.44 -34.32
N VAL A 652 -4.00 -24.29 -33.29
CA VAL A 652 -4.11 -23.87 -31.89
C VAL A 652 -3.01 -22.86 -31.51
N ASP A 653 -1.77 -23.07 -31.97
CA ASP A 653 -0.64 -22.20 -31.64
C ASP A 653 -0.74 -20.81 -32.30
N LYS A 654 -1.34 -20.69 -33.49
CA LYS A 654 -1.59 -19.39 -34.12
C LYS A 654 -2.56 -18.55 -33.28
N VAL A 655 -3.66 -19.16 -32.82
CA VAL A 655 -4.65 -18.49 -31.97
C VAL A 655 -4.05 -18.11 -30.62
N VAL A 656 -3.27 -19.00 -29.99
CA VAL A 656 -2.56 -18.70 -28.73
C VAL A 656 -1.63 -17.49 -28.90
N LYS A 657 -0.81 -17.46 -29.97
CA LYS A 657 0.08 -16.32 -30.22
C LYS A 657 -0.70 -15.02 -30.47
N ARG A 658 -1.73 -15.07 -31.31
CA ARG A 658 -2.57 -13.91 -31.66
C ARG A 658 -3.31 -13.37 -30.42
N SER A 659 -3.82 -14.26 -29.56
CA SER A 659 -4.53 -13.87 -28.34
C SER A 659 -3.68 -13.08 -27.35
N ARG A 660 -2.34 -13.23 -27.33
CA ARG A 660 -1.45 -12.45 -26.45
C ARG A 660 -1.45 -10.95 -26.77
N LEU A 661 -1.84 -10.57 -27.98
CA LEU A 661 -1.96 -9.17 -28.39
C LEU A 661 -3.22 -8.51 -27.80
N PHE A 662 -4.27 -9.30 -27.56
CA PHE A 662 -5.59 -8.82 -27.16
C PHE A 662 -5.95 -9.16 -25.70
N VAL A 663 -5.31 -10.17 -25.12
CA VAL A 663 -5.51 -10.64 -23.73
C VAL A 663 -4.16 -10.55 -23.00
N LYS A 664 -3.86 -9.36 -22.47
CA LYS A 664 -2.66 -9.13 -21.63
C LYS A 664 -2.94 -9.58 -20.19
N PRO A 665 -1.95 -10.13 -19.46
CA PRO A 665 -0.53 -10.30 -19.79
C PRO A 665 -0.13 -11.69 -20.34
N SER A 666 -1.05 -12.62 -20.61
CA SER A 666 -0.69 -14.04 -20.85
C SER A 666 -1.25 -14.75 -22.09
N GLY A 667 -2.26 -14.18 -22.78
CA GLY A 667 -2.99 -14.82 -23.89
C GLY A 667 -3.77 -16.08 -23.47
N TYR A 668 -4.64 -16.59 -24.35
CA TYR A 668 -5.31 -17.88 -24.12
C TYR A 668 -4.31 -19.02 -24.11
N ARG A 669 -4.57 -20.02 -23.25
CA ARG A 669 -3.79 -21.27 -23.22
C ARG A 669 -4.27 -22.25 -24.28
N ARG A 670 -3.40 -23.20 -24.65
CA ARG A 670 -3.69 -24.20 -25.69
C ARG A 670 -4.94 -25.04 -25.37
N ALA A 671 -5.17 -25.38 -24.11
CA ALA A 671 -6.35 -26.14 -23.70
C ALA A 671 -7.64 -25.34 -23.94
N SER A 672 -7.65 -24.07 -23.54
CA SER A 672 -8.79 -23.15 -23.76
C SER A 672 -9.08 -22.91 -25.23
N VAL A 673 -8.04 -22.79 -26.07
CA VAL A 673 -8.22 -22.70 -27.53
C VAL A 673 -8.79 -24.00 -28.12
N ARG A 674 -8.36 -25.17 -27.63
CA ARG A 674 -8.92 -26.46 -28.06
C ARG A 674 -10.38 -26.63 -27.66
N ASP A 675 -10.75 -26.28 -26.42
CA ASP A 675 -12.15 -26.24 -25.98
C ASP A 675 -12.96 -25.27 -26.86
N GLY A 676 -12.39 -24.10 -27.18
CA GLY A 676 -12.97 -23.16 -28.13
C GLY A 676 -13.22 -23.77 -29.51
N PHE A 677 -12.25 -24.50 -30.07
CA PHE A 677 -12.41 -25.12 -31.38
C PHE A 677 -13.49 -26.20 -31.38
N LEU A 678 -13.55 -27.03 -30.34
CA LEU A 678 -14.59 -28.05 -30.19
C LEU A 678 -15.96 -27.39 -30.12
N CYS A 679 -16.10 -26.35 -29.29
CA CYS A 679 -17.35 -25.60 -29.15
C CYS A 679 -17.77 -24.92 -30.47
N LEU A 680 -16.84 -24.36 -31.24
CA LEU A 680 -17.13 -23.76 -32.54
C LEU A 680 -17.61 -24.79 -33.57
N GLN A 681 -17.04 -25.99 -33.55
CA GLN A 681 -17.50 -27.08 -34.39
C GLN A 681 -18.88 -27.59 -33.96
N ASP A 682 -19.13 -27.70 -32.66
CA ASP A 682 -20.43 -28.15 -32.13
C ASP A 682 -21.55 -27.12 -32.40
N GLN A 683 -21.25 -25.82 -32.32
CA GLN A 683 -22.21 -24.73 -32.53
C GLN A 683 -22.49 -24.42 -34.01
N GLY A 684 -21.54 -24.75 -34.90
CA GLY A 684 -21.62 -24.45 -36.33
C GLY A 684 -20.80 -25.45 -37.15
N PRO A 685 -21.23 -26.72 -37.25
CA PRO A 685 -20.48 -27.78 -37.93
C PRO A 685 -20.30 -27.52 -39.43
N ASP A 686 -21.20 -26.69 -40.00
CA ASP A 686 -21.15 -26.23 -41.39
C ASP A 686 -20.27 -24.98 -41.58
N ASP A 687 -19.88 -24.31 -40.50
CA ASP A 687 -19.03 -23.12 -40.53
C ASP A 687 -17.57 -23.44 -40.18
N TYR A 688 -17.35 -24.45 -39.32
CA TYR A 688 -16.03 -24.81 -38.82
C TYR A 688 -15.83 -26.34 -38.76
N ARG A 689 -14.69 -26.81 -39.30
CA ARG A 689 -14.23 -28.21 -39.14
C ARG A 689 -12.87 -28.28 -38.48
N LEU A 690 -12.76 -29.13 -37.45
CA LEU A 690 -11.47 -29.56 -36.94
C LEU A 690 -10.75 -30.47 -37.94
N ARG A 691 -9.46 -30.22 -38.13
CA ARG A 691 -8.57 -31.01 -38.98
C ARG A 691 -7.24 -31.25 -38.28
N ARG A 692 -6.55 -32.27 -38.75
CA ARG A 692 -5.15 -32.52 -38.41
C ARG A 692 -4.27 -32.11 -39.58
N THR A 693 -3.30 -31.23 -39.35
CA THR A 693 -2.35 -30.84 -40.40
C THR A 693 -1.46 -32.01 -40.79
N GLN A 694 -0.74 -31.91 -41.92
CA GLN A 694 0.25 -32.93 -42.34
C GLN A 694 1.34 -33.17 -41.27
N GLU A 695 1.61 -32.16 -40.43
CA GLU A 695 2.54 -32.21 -39.29
C GLU A 695 1.91 -32.80 -38.01
N GLY A 696 0.64 -33.20 -38.06
CA GLY A 696 -0.05 -33.81 -36.93
C GLY A 696 -0.64 -32.83 -35.91
N LEU A 697 -0.69 -31.53 -36.21
CA LEU A 697 -1.22 -30.48 -35.33
C LEU A 697 -2.73 -30.30 -35.47
N ILE A 698 -3.41 -29.89 -34.39
CA ILE A 698 -4.85 -29.61 -34.39
C ILE A 698 -5.09 -28.22 -35.00
N ALA A 699 -5.97 -28.15 -35.99
CA ALA A 699 -6.38 -26.92 -36.66
C ALA A 699 -7.90 -26.86 -36.87
N ILE A 700 -8.42 -25.66 -37.12
CA ILE A 700 -9.81 -25.40 -37.50
C ILE A 700 -9.83 -24.64 -38.84
N ALA A 701 -10.77 -24.98 -39.73
CA ALA A 701 -10.92 -24.35 -41.05
C ALA A 701 -12.40 -24.31 -41.47
N ARG A 702 -12.76 -23.42 -42.41
CA ARG A 702 -14.09 -23.45 -43.04
C ARG A 702 -14.21 -24.67 -43.96
N PRO A 703 -15.35 -25.38 -43.97
CA PRO A 703 -15.53 -26.53 -44.86
C PRO A 703 -15.59 -26.09 -46.33
N ASN A 704 -14.90 -26.84 -47.20
CA ASN A 704 -15.08 -26.73 -48.65
C ASN A 704 -16.36 -27.48 -49.04
N LYS A 705 -17.20 -26.89 -49.90
CA LYS A 705 -18.39 -27.58 -50.46
C LYS A 705 -17.94 -28.85 -51.19
N GLY A 706 -18.33 -30.03 -50.68
CA GLY A 706 -18.20 -31.33 -51.37
C GLY A 706 -17.20 -32.35 -50.82
N GLU A 707 -16.46 -32.08 -49.74
CA GLU A 707 -15.56 -33.09 -49.15
C GLU A 707 -16.28 -34.02 -48.13
N PRO A 708 -16.18 -35.36 -48.29
CA PRO A 708 -16.87 -36.31 -47.42
C PRO A 708 -16.37 -36.29 -45.97
N ILE A 709 -17.24 -36.70 -45.06
CA ILE A 709 -17.07 -36.64 -43.60
C ILE A 709 -16.47 -37.95 -43.11
N THR A 710 -15.28 -37.94 -42.49
CA THR A 710 -14.96 -38.92 -41.43
C THR A 710 -13.79 -38.47 -40.55
N ILE A 711 -14.04 -38.26 -39.27
CA ILE A 711 -13.02 -38.38 -38.22
C ILE A 711 -13.55 -39.39 -37.21
N THR A 712 -13.02 -40.62 -37.24
CA THR A 712 -13.22 -41.60 -36.18
C THR A 712 -12.08 -41.53 -35.17
N ALA A 713 -12.33 -42.01 -33.94
CA ALA A 713 -11.36 -42.07 -32.84
C ALA A 713 -10.03 -42.79 -33.20
N ALA A 714 -10.02 -43.59 -34.28
CA ALA A 714 -8.84 -44.23 -34.85
C ALA A 714 -7.77 -43.23 -35.35
N SER A 715 -8.16 -41.99 -35.68
CA SER A 715 -7.24 -40.91 -36.08
C SER A 715 -6.26 -40.47 -34.97
N PHE A 716 -6.43 -40.97 -33.74
CA PHE A 716 -5.54 -40.74 -32.59
C PHE A 716 -4.51 -41.86 -32.32
N GLN A 717 -4.60 -43.03 -32.97
CA GLN A 717 -3.97 -44.26 -32.46
C GLN A 717 -2.63 -44.72 -33.09
N ARG A 718 -1.83 -43.85 -33.71
CA ARG A 718 -0.50 -44.27 -34.26
C ARG A 718 0.56 -44.74 -33.24
N ARG A 719 0.20 -44.96 -31.97
CA ARG A 719 1.10 -45.48 -30.91
C ARG A 719 0.72 -46.87 -30.37
N PHE A 720 -0.21 -47.59 -30.99
CA PHE A 720 -0.64 -48.93 -30.54
C PHE A 720 0.52 -49.95 -30.49
N LEU A 721 1.29 -50.12 -31.56
CA LEU A 721 2.40 -51.10 -31.63
C LEU A 721 3.57 -50.82 -30.67
N ARG A 722 3.91 -49.54 -30.43
CA ARG A 722 4.93 -49.15 -29.45
C ARG A 722 4.47 -49.33 -27.99
N ARG A 723 3.15 -49.29 -27.72
CA ARG A 723 2.58 -49.43 -26.37
C ARG A 723 2.54 -50.87 -25.85
N HIS A 724 2.51 -51.86 -26.73
CA HIS A 724 2.38 -53.26 -26.32
C HIS A 724 3.74 -53.99 -26.21
N ALA A 725 4.75 -53.61 -27.00
CA ALA A 725 6.08 -54.23 -26.94
C ALA A 725 6.76 -54.08 -25.57
N LEU A 726 6.68 -52.89 -24.95
CA LEU A 726 7.28 -52.64 -23.63
C LEU A 726 6.51 -53.29 -22.47
N ARG A 727 5.20 -53.48 -22.60
CA ARG A 727 4.36 -54.13 -21.57
C ARG A 727 4.54 -55.64 -21.55
N ILE A 728 4.74 -56.27 -22.71
CA ILE A 728 5.09 -57.68 -22.81
C ILE A 728 6.49 -57.89 -22.20
N LEU A 729 7.44 -57.00 -22.48
CA LEU A 729 8.78 -57.04 -21.88
C LEU A 729 8.77 -56.83 -20.36
N SER A 730 7.99 -55.86 -19.84
CA SER A 730 7.93 -55.58 -18.40
C SER A 730 7.21 -56.69 -17.62
N SER A 731 6.21 -57.32 -18.23
CA SER A 731 5.50 -58.46 -17.63
C SER A 731 6.40 -59.70 -17.63
N ALA A 732 7.18 -59.92 -18.68
CA ALA A 732 8.17 -60.99 -18.73
C ALA A 732 9.30 -60.78 -17.70
N VAL A 733 9.79 -59.55 -17.52
CA VAL A 733 10.79 -59.22 -16.50
C VAL A 733 10.22 -59.32 -15.08
N GLY A 734 8.97 -58.89 -14.86
CA GLY A 734 8.28 -59.02 -13.58
C GLY A 734 8.08 -60.47 -13.15
N VAL A 735 7.71 -61.34 -14.10
CA VAL A 735 7.61 -62.80 -13.86
C VAL A 735 8.99 -63.39 -13.56
N SER A 736 10.03 -63.05 -14.32
CA SER A 736 11.40 -63.53 -14.08
C SER A 736 11.99 -63.07 -12.74
N VAL A 737 11.72 -61.84 -12.30
CA VAL A 737 12.18 -61.31 -10.99
C VAL A 737 11.40 -61.95 -9.84
N SER A 738 10.10 -62.20 -10.01
CA SER A 738 9.29 -62.91 -9.02
C SER A 738 9.74 -64.36 -8.81
N MET A 739 10.23 -65.02 -9.86
CA MET A 739 10.76 -66.39 -9.80
C MET A 739 12.13 -66.50 -9.13
N SER A 740 12.86 -65.39 -8.95
CA SER A 740 14.25 -65.40 -8.44
C SER A 740 14.37 -65.06 -6.95
N SER A 741 13.29 -64.59 -6.30
CA SER A 741 13.34 -64.18 -4.89
C SER A 741 12.96 -65.33 -3.95
N VAL A 742 13.98 -66.05 -3.47
CA VAL A 742 13.91 -67.13 -2.47
C VAL A 742 13.04 -66.82 -1.24
N PRO A 743 12.99 -65.58 -0.69
CA PRO A 743 12.21 -65.30 0.52
C PRO A 743 10.70 -65.42 0.31
N LEU A 744 10.17 -64.98 -0.83
CA LEU A 744 8.71 -64.98 -1.07
C LEU A 744 8.16 -66.39 -1.26
N LYS A 745 8.95 -67.26 -1.89
CA LYS A 745 8.62 -68.67 -2.10
C LYS A 745 8.56 -69.42 -0.77
N SER A 746 9.55 -69.20 0.10
CA SER A 746 9.61 -69.83 1.42
C SER A 746 8.46 -69.40 2.35
N TRP A 747 8.08 -68.11 2.32
CA TRP A 747 7.01 -67.59 3.18
C TRP A 747 5.65 -68.18 2.81
N PHE A 748 5.34 -68.32 1.52
CA PHE A 748 4.07 -68.88 1.06
C PHE A 748 3.95 -70.39 1.28
N GLU A 749 5.03 -71.14 1.03
CA GLU A 749 5.07 -72.59 1.28
C GLU A 749 4.86 -72.89 2.78
N GLN A 750 5.41 -72.05 3.67
CA GLN A 750 5.21 -72.18 5.12
C GLN A 750 3.82 -71.74 5.62
N LYS A 751 3.25 -70.67 5.08
CA LYS A 751 2.02 -70.06 5.62
C LYS A 751 0.73 -70.59 4.97
N VAL A 752 0.79 -71.02 3.72
CA VAL A 752 -0.40 -71.32 2.90
C VAL A 752 -0.41 -72.76 2.39
N GLY A 753 0.71 -73.49 2.49
CA GLY A 753 0.79 -74.93 2.15
C GLY A 753 0.66 -75.23 0.65
N LEU A 754 0.71 -74.22 -0.21
CA LEU A 754 0.64 -74.37 -1.66
C LEU A 754 2.04 -74.36 -2.28
N PRO A 755 2.37 -75.29 -3.19
CA PRO A 755 3.65 -75.31 -3.89
C PRO A 755 3.88 -74.01 -4.67
N GLY A 756 5.11 -73.49 -4.70
CA GLY A 756 5.42 -72.17 -5.29
C GLY A 756 5.01 -71.97 -6.76
N TYR A 757 4.79 -73.04 -7.55
CA TYR A 757 4.28 -72.93 -8.92
C TYR A 757 2.79 -72.55 -9.01
N CYS A 758 1.99 -72.83 -7.98
CA CYS A 758 0.58 -72.43 -7.91
C CYS A 758 0.44 -70.91 -7.84
N ILE A 759 1.40 -70.21 -7.23
CA ILE A 759 1.41 -68.73 -7.13
C ILE A 759 1.66 -68.11 -8.51
N THR A 760 2.55 -68.72 -9.30
CA THR A 760 2.79 -68.30 -10.69
C THR A 760 1.55 -68.49 -11.54
N ALA A 761 0.86 -69.63 -11.39
CA ALA A 761 -0.40 -69.88 -12.09
C ALA A 761 -1.50 -68.88 -11.68
N VAL A 762 -1.63 -68.57 -10.39
CA VAL A 762 -2.59 -67.57 -9.88
C VAL A 762 -2.25 -66.16 -10.35
N GLY A 763 -0.97 -65.76 -10.36
CA GLY A 763 -0.54 -64.46 -10.88
C GLY A 763 -0.78 -64.31 -12.38
N ILE A 764 -0.54 -65.37 -13.15
CA ILE A 764 -0.86 -65.44 -14.58
C ILE A 764 -2.37 -65.39 -14.79
N LEU A 765 -3.16 -66.10 -14.00
CA LEU A 765 -4.63 -66.08 -14.05
C LEU A 765 -5.17 -64.69 -13.70
N ILE A 766 -4.67 -64.00 -12.67
CA ILE A 766 -5.08 -62.64 -12.32
C ILE A 766 -4.74 -61.66 -13.44
N ALA A 767 -3.56 -61.76 -14.04
CA ALA A 767 -3.18 -60.93 -15.18
C ALA A 767 -4.04 -61.22 -16.42
N TYR A 768 -4.35 -62.50 -16.67
CA TYR A 768 -5.19 -62.95 -17.77
C TYR A 768 -6.65 -62.51 -17.60
N PHE A 769 -7.23 -62.70 -16.42
CA PHE A 769 -8.58 -62.23 -16.09
C PHE A 769 -8.68 -60.71 -16.07
N GLY A 770 -7.67 -60.01 -15.55
CA GLY A 770 -7.58 -58.55 -15.64
C GLY A 770 -7.55 -58.05 -17.08
N SER A 771 -6.82 -58.76 -17.95
CA SER A 771 -6.80 -58.50 -19.40
C SER A 771 -8.17 -58.77 -20.06
N LEU A 772 -8.85 -59.86 -19.70
CA LEU A 772 -10.18 -60.19 -20.24
C LEU A 772 -11.24 -59.19 -19.79
N ILE A 773 -11.25 -58.80 -18.51
CA ILE A 773 -12.16 -57.79 -17.96
C ILE A 773 -11.91 -56.44 -18.63
N GLN A 774 -10.65 -56.03 -18.80
CA GLN A 774 -10.34 -54.78 -19.50
C GLN A 774 -10.72 -54.83 -20.98
N SER A 775 -10.55 -55.97 -21.64
CA SER A 775 -11.00 -56.19 -23.02
C SER A 775 -12.52 -56.15 -23.15
N ALA A 776 -13.25 -56.66 -22.17
CA ALA A 776 -14.71 -56.59 -22.12
C ALA A 776 -15.20 -55.17 -21.85
N ILE A 777 -14.56 -54.43 -20.93
CA ILE A 777 -14.84 -53.01 -20.66
C ILE A 777 -14.58 -52.17 -21.92
N ASN A 778 -13.48 -52.42 -22.63
CA ASN A 778 -13.17 -51.69 -23.85
C ASN A 778 -14.15 -52.03 -24.99
N ARG A 779 -14.53 -53.32 -25.14
CA ARG A 779 -15.56 -53.71 -26.12
C ARG A 779 -16.92 -53.09 -25.82
N ARG A 780 -17.31 -53.02 -24.54
CA ARG A 780 -18.53 -52.34 -24.11
C ARG A 780 -18.45 -50.83 -24.40
N ALA A 781 -17.32 -50.20 -24.10
CA ALA A 781 -17.08 -48.79 -24.37
C ALA A 781 -16.90 -48.43 -25.85
N ASP A 782 -16.69 -49.43 -26.72
CA ASP A 782 -16.67 -49.28 -28.18
C ASP A 782 -18.06 -49.55 -28.78
N GLN A 783 -18.86 -50.47 -28.21
CA GLN A 783 -20.27 -50.68 -28.55
C GLN A 783 -21.14 -49.48 -28.15
N ASP A 784 -20.96 -48.94 -26.95
CA ASP A 784 -21.65 -47.72 -26.46
C ASP A 784 -21.23 -46.43 -27.22
N LYS A 785 -20.32 -46.52 -28.20
CA LYS A 785 -19.92 -45.41 -29.10
C LYS A 785 -20.41 -45.59 -30.54
N GLU A 786 -20.87 -46.79 -30.91
CA GLU A 786 -21.47 -47.07 -32.21
C GLU A 786 -22.99 -46.87 -32.20
N GLU A 787 -23.65 -47.07 -31.04
CA GLU A 787 -25.00 -46.53 -30.74
C GLU A 787 -24.94 -45.03 -30.41
#